data_AF-A0A1Y5GQ94-F1
#
_entry.id   AF-A0A1Y5GQ94-F1
#
_cell.length_a   1.000
_cell.length_b   1.000
_cell.length_c   1.000
_cell.angle_alpha   90.00
_cell.angle_beta   90.00
_cell.angle_gamma   90.00
#
_symmetry.space_group_name_H-M   'P 1'
#
loop_
_entity.id
_entity.type
_entity.pdbx_description
1 polymer ?
#
loop_
_entity_poly.entity_id
_entity_poly.type
_entity_poly.pdbx_seq_one_letter_code
_entity_poly.pdbx_strand_id
1 'polypeptide(L)'
;MDKLFFCIISILLSLSLSSCGGESEDYSIRNQSDLDALSGLSSIPGDLVVAPCSSSLCNSNPLENLDGLESLTSIGGALVIRDNEFLTSIEGLKNLATIGGTLFIKNNSTLPSLVGLTGLTSVGQSPQPNEIGGIVIWNNDSLMNLQALEGLPSTGPKIEISENSMLTTIDGLTPPSIVTTLYITDNAALTDIDELSNIQNVGKMTISDNNELTSLQGLENVTSADNITISNNPLITSLEGLKNLARVNENLRVTHSKIANLVGLDNLTFVGWGVSISNNNNLISLEGLRNLAVIDGELSIGNNNLLTDLEGLNSLTSVGMNTQPTEKGGINIWSNDNLTSLTALENVTSLAERIEIDANNSLTSLVGLNHIPPSLSALIITGNPILVDLEVLSNITSVSGDLTISRNDLLTNLNMLRNTMSVGGTLTISASDRITDLSGLQNVTSAGDLYILTCSVLTTLDALSNITSVDTLRVGDNERLTSLDGLHNITSASGKVRIYGNEQMDTLDALNSITTIGFGLSISNNNLLTNLNGLHNVTSIGDGGLTINDNDLLTSIDSLSNITSIGFGLNITNNDLLTNLDGLENITTIGWELGVANNSQLSDISALNSVHSIGRDFSFQFNPELCTNHIEVLSDLIEQRDGISRDITISDNKDCI
;
A
#
# COMPACT_ATOMS: atom_id res chain seq x y z
N MET A 1 -60.79 8.63 9.69
CA MET A 1 -60.36 7.58 8.73
C MET A 1 -59.18 6.93 9.41
N ASP A 2 -59.50 6.07 10.37
CA ASP A 2 -58.67 5.73 11.52
C ASP A 2 -58.35 4.22 11.48
N LYS A 3 -57.08 3.88 11.68
CA LYS A 3 -56.65 2.50 11.97
C LYS A 3 -55.75 2.51 13.20
N LEU A 4 -56.39 2.28 14.34
CA LEU A 4 -55.79 1.91 15.63
C LEU A 4 -56.80 0.96 16.28
N PHE A 5 -56.42 -0.28 16.60
CA PHE A 5 -56.76 -1.01 17.84
C PHE A 5 -56.45 -2.52 17.77
N PHE A 6 -55.68 -2.97 18.77
CA PHE A 6 -55.73 -4.22 19.55
C PHE A 6 -56.07 -5.57 18.90
N CYS A 7 -55.25 -6.59 19.24
CA CYS A 7 -55.74 -7.96 19.35
C CYS A 7 -55.16 -8.62 20.61
N ILE A 8 -56.03 -8.92 21.58
CA ILE A 8 -55.79 -9.79 22.74
C ILE A 8 -56.53 -11.12 22.50
N ILE A 9 -55.78 -12.22 22.54
CA ILE A 9 -56.07 -13.60 23.01
C ILE A 9 -57.45 -14.22 22.71
N SER A 10 -57.50 -15.35 21.97
CA SER A 10 -57.95 -16.68 22.48
C SER A 10 -57.96 -17.83 21.43
N ILE A 11 -57.12 -18.84 21.68
CA ILE A 11 -57.24 -20.31 21.53
C ILE A 11 -58.13 -20.94 20.42
N LEU A 12 -57.49 -21.81 19.60
CA LEU A 12 -57.84 -23.15 19.07
C LEU A 12 -57.69 -23.33 17.53
N LEU A 13 -56.87 -24.33 17.18
CA LEU A 13 -56.65 -24.98 15.88
C LEU A 13 -55.90 -24.21 14.78
N SER A 14 -54.63 -24.63 14.60
CA SER A 14 -53.95 -24.89 13.33
C SER A 14 -54.28 -23.93 12.17
N LEU A 15 -53.43 -22.93 11.94
CA LEU A 15 -52.94 -22.52 10.62
C LEU A 15 -52.01 -21.30 10.76
N SER A 16 -50.74 -21.55 10.43
CA SER A 16 -49.70 -20.59 10.00
C SER A 16 -49.53 -19.29 10.79
N LEU A 17 -48.50 -19.24 11.65
CA LEU A 17 -47.75 -18.00 11.81
C LEU A 17 -47.28 -17.58 10.41
N SER A 18 -47.79 -16.45 9.93
CA SER A 18 -47.47 -15.94 8.60
C SER A 18 -46.01 -15.52 8.54
N SER A 19 -45.30 -16.21 7.67
CA SER A 19 -44.01 -15.87 7.08
C SER A 19 -43.91 -14.38 6.73
N CYS A 20 -42.80 -13.77 7.14
CA CYS A 20 -42.21 -12.68 6.37
C CYS A 20 -41.25 -13.30 5.34
N GLY A 21 -41.81 -13.76 4.21
CA GLY A 21 -41.13 -13.85 2.92
C GLY A 21 -39.93 -14.78 2.73
N GLY A 22 -40.20 -15.98 2.18
CA GLY A 22 -39.32 -16.71 1.25
C GLY A 22 -38.62 -17.95 1.81
N GLU A 23 -39.17 -19.15 1.55
CA GLU A 23 -38.60 -20.52 1.62
C GLU A 23 -37.64 -20.95 2.76
N SER A 24 -37.18 -20.08 3.66
CA SER A 24 -36.38 -20.45 4.81
C SER A 24 -37.26 -20.63 6.05
N GLU A 25 -37.09 -21.75 6.74
CA GLU A 25 -37.79 -22.08 7.99
C GLU A 25 -37.11 -21.35 9.19
N ASP A 26 -36.74 -20.09 8.98
CA ASP A 26 -35.97 -19.27 9.92
C ASP A 26 -36.89 -18.50 10.87
N TYR A 27 -36.41 -18.30 12.10
CA TYR A 27 -37.13 -17.64 13.18
C TYR A 27 -36.34 -16.43 13.66
N SER A 28 -37.05 -15.34 14.00
CA SER A 28 -36.44 -14.12 14.54
C SER A 28 -37.15 -13.66 15.81
N ILE A 29 -36.38 -13.45 16.87
CA ILE A 29 -36.83 -12.90 18.16
C ILE A 29 -36.30 -11.46 18.27
N ARG A 30 -37.20 -10.48 18.21
CA ARG A 30 -36.85 -9.04 18.28
C ARG A 30 -37.23 -8.36 19.57
N ASN A 31 -38.09 -8.98 20.38
CA ASN A 31 -38.61 -8.47 21.64
C ASN A 31 -39.28 -9.61 22.42
N GLN A 32 -39.76 -9.33 23.63
CA GLN A 32 -40.43 -10.32 24.48
C GLN A 32 -41.66 -10.97 23.83
N SER A 33 -42.44 -10.24 23.02
CA SER A 33 -43.62 -10.82 22.36
C SER A 33 -43.26 -11.84 21.29
N ASP A 34 -42.17 -11.63 20.55
CA ASP A 34 -41.65 -12.64 19.61
C ASP A 34 -41.16 -13.89 20.38
N LEU A 35 -40.51 -13.70 21.53
CA LEU A 35 -40.04 -14.78 22.41
C LEU A 35 -41.21 -15.61 22.95
N ASP A 36 -42.22 -14.95 23.51
CA ASP A 36 -43.43 -15.58 24.04
C ASP A 36 -44.16 -16.42 22.97
N ALA A 37 -44.12 -15.99 21.70
CA ALA A 37 -44.74 -16.71 20.58
C ALA A 37 -44.04 -18.03 20.23
N LEU A 38 -42.78 -18.21 20.63
CA LEU A 38 -42.01 -19.44 20.43
C LEU A 38 -42.06 -20.38 21.64
N SER A 39 -42.70 -19.95 22.73
CA SER A 39 -42.82 -20.73 23.96
C SER A 39 -43.41 -22.12 23.69
N GLY A 40 -42.68 -23.15 24.10
CA GLY A 40 -43.09 -24.56 23.97
C GLY A 40 -42.64 -25.24 22.68
N LEU A 41 -41.98 -24.54 21.76
CA LEU A 41 -41.41 -25.14 20.55
C LEU A 41 -40.19 -26.02 20.91
N SER A 42 -40.16 -27.25 20.40
CA SER A 42 -39.06 -28.20 20.69
C SER A 42 -37.91 -28.18 19.69
N SER A 43 -38.15 -27.69 18.48
CA SER A 43 -37.17 -27.68 17.39
C SER A 43 -37.44 -26.56 16.40
N ILE A 44 -36.38 -25.92 15.92
CA ILE A 44 -36.41 -24.95 14.81
C ILE A 44 -35.65 -25.56 13.63
N PRO A 45 -36.24 -25.72 12.44
CA PRO A 45 -35.53 -26.34 11.31
C PRO A 45 -34.48 -25.45 10.65
N GLY A 46 -34.72 -24.15 10.55
CA GLY A 46 -33.80 -23.17 9.96
C GLY A 46 -32.96 -22.45 11.02
N ASP A 47 -32.62 -21.19 10.73
CA ASP A 47 -31.86 -20.33 11.64
C ASP A 47 -32.75 -19.79 12.77
N LEU A 48 -32.16 -19.57 13.95
CA LEU A 48 -32.76 -18.76 15.02
C LEU A 48 -31.94 -17.48 15.21
N VAL A 49 -32.55 -16.33 14.95
CA VAL A 49 -31.93 -15.01 15.12
C VAL A 49 -32.58 -14.25 16.27
N VAL A 50 -31.85 -14.07 17.37
CA VAL A 50 -32.20 -13.21 18.50
C VAL A 50 -31.47 -11.89 18.34
N ALA A 51 -32.18 -10.87 17.86
CA ALA A 51 -31.62 -9.54 17.65
C ALA A 51 -32.70 -8.48 17.73
N PRO A 52 -32.46 -7.32 18.36
CA PRO A 52 -33.44 -6.26 18.43
C PRO A 52 -33.82 -5.78 17.03
N CYS A 53 -35.03 -5.27 16.91
CA CYS A 53 -35.45 -4.64 15.66
C CYS A 53 -34.67 -3.34 15.45
N SER A 54 -34.23 -3.07 14.21
CA SER A 54 -33.47 -1.88 13.82
C SER A 54 -34.25 -0.55 13.93
N SER A 55 -35.52 -0.57 14.32
CA SER A 55 -36.35 0.63 14.46
C SER A 55 -36.48 1.06 15.92
N SER A 56 -36.35 2.36 16.17
CA SER A 56 -36.53 2.97 17.50
C SER A 56 -37.93 2.75 18.12
N LEU A 57 -38.90 2.28 17.33
CA LEU A 57 -40.29 2.01 17.75
C LEU A 57 -40.48 0.64 18.43
N CYS A 58 -39.53 -0.30 18.26
CA CYS A 58 -39.60 -1.65 18.84
C CYS A 58 -38.78 -1.82 20.14
N ASN A 59 -37.96 -0.83 20.51
CA ASN A 59 -37.14 -0.85 21.72
C ASN A 59 -37.91 -0.51 23.01
N SER A 60 -39.25 -0.62 23.00
CA SER A 60 -40.08 -0.32 24.17
C SER A 60 -40.10 -1.46 25.20
N ASN A 61 -39.60 -2.64 24.86
CA ASN A 61 -39.44 -3.79 25.76
C ASN A 61 -38.22 -4.64 25.34
N PRO A 62 -36.99 -4.25 25.76
CA PRO A 62 -35.78 -4.99 25.41
C PRO A 62 -35.77 -6.39 26.04
N LEU A 63 -35.08 -7.33 25.40
CA LEU A 63 -34.90 -8.68 25.94
C LEU A 63 -33.85 -8.66 27.05
N GLU A 64 -34.26 -9.00 28.27
CA GLU A 64 -33.34 -9.17 29.41
C GLU A 64 -32.87 -10.62 29.57
N ASN A 65 -33.66 -11.58 29.10
CA ASN A 65 -33.36 -13.01 29.09
C ASN A 65 -34.06 -13.74 27.92
N LEU A 66 -33.84 -15.06 27.81
CA LEU A 66 -34.49 -15.94 26.84
C LEU A 66 -35.46 -16.94 27.48
N ASP A 67 -36.00 -16.62 28.65
CA ASP A 67 -36.97 -17.46 29.35
C ASP A 67 -38.21 -17.65 28.45
N GLY A 68 -38.65 -18.90 28.28
CA GLY A 68 -39.64 -19.32 27.28
C GLY A 68 -39.08 -20.26 26.20
N LEU A 69 -37.76 -20.32 26.00
CA LEU A 69 -37.11 -21.26 25.08
C LEU A 69 -36.74 -22.62 25.72
N GLU A 70 -37.19 -22.92 26.94
CA GLU A 70 -36.72 -24.10 27.69
C GLU A 70 -37.14 -25.43 27.05
N SER A 71 -38.16 -25.42 26.19
CA SER A 71 -38.57 -26.62 25.44
C SER A 71 -37.69 -26.88 24.22
N LEU A 72 -36.91 -25.90 23.77
CA LEU A 72 -36.12 -25.97 22.54
C LEU A 72 -34.93 -26.90 22.74
N THR A 73 -34.84 -27.92 21.90
CA THR A 73 -33.78 -28.96 21.96
C THR A 73 -32.90 -28.97 20.72
N SER A 74 -33.38 -28.46 19.58
CA SER A 74 -32.60 -28.42 18.34
C SER A 74 -32.89 -27.18 17.49
N ILE A 75 -31.83 -26.67 16.86
CA ILE A 75 -31.85 -25.69 15.78
C ILE A 75 -31.16 -26.33 14.58
N GLY A 76 -31.81 -26.42 13.43
CA GLY A 76 -31.28 -27.07 12.24
C GLY A 76 -30.32 -26.18 11.44
N GLY A 77 -30.48 -24.85 11.53
CA GLY A 77 -29.54 -23.85 11.01
C GLY A 77 -28.65 -23.23 12.08
N ALA A 78 -28.23 -21.99 11.87
CA ALA A 78 -27.42 -21.20 12.79
C ALA A 78 -28.22 -20.68 13.99
N LEU A 79 -27.55 -20.53 15.13
CA LEU A 79 -28.06 -19.74 16.25
C LEU A 79 -27.33 -18.41 16.28
N VAL A 80 -28.05 -17.30 16.10
CA VAL A 80 -27.51 -15.95 16.07
C VAL A 80 -28.09 -15.14 17.22
N ILE A 81 -27.31 -14.87 18.26
CA ILE A 81 -27.67 -13.95 19.35
C ILE A 81 -26.83 -12.70 19.21
N ARG A 82 -27.45 -11.59 18.80
CA ARG A 82 -26.70 -10.36 18.55
C ARG A 82 -27.37 -9.05 18.93
N ASP A 83 -26.53 -8.06 19.21
CA ASP A 83 -26.91 -6.67 19.43
C ASP A 83 -27.86 -6.48 20.62
N ASN A 84 -27.87 -7.39 21.60
CA ASN A 84 -28.75 -7.31 22.76
C ASN A 84 -28.02 -6.68 23.96
N GLU A 85 -28.01 -5.35 24.01
CA GLU A 85 -27.32 -4.58 25.07
C GLU A 85 -27.88 -4.82 26.49
N PHE A 86 -29.11 -5.32 26.62
CA PHE A 86 -29.78 -5.59 27.91
C PHE A 86 -29.85 -7.08 28.27
N LEU A 87 -29.37 -7.97 27.41
CA LEU A 87 -29.48 -9.41 27.60
C LEU A 87 -28.47 -9.88 28.65
N THR A 88 -28.98 -10.20 29.84
CA THR A 88 -28.16 -10.62 30.99
C THR A 88 -28.10 -12.14 31.15
N SER A 89 -28.98 -12.89 30.49
CA SER A 89 -29.04 -14.35 30.59
C SER A 89 -29.56 -15.00 29.33
N ILE A 90 -29.00 -16.16 28.98
CA ILE A 90 -29.50 -17.05 27.93
C ILE A 90 -29.95 -18.42 28.49
N GLU A 91 -30.17 -18.53 29.81
CA GLU A 91 -30.51 -19.79 30.49
C GLU A 91 -31.78 -20.49 29.96
N GLY A 92 -32.68 -19.74 29.32
CA GLY A 92 -33.80 -20.32 28.58
C GLY A 92 -33.39 -21.37 27.55
N LEU A 93 -32.14 -21.32 27.04
CA LEU A 93 -31.60 -22.30 26.10
C LEU A 93 -31.02 -23.58 26.73
N LYS A 94 -31.08 -23.76 28.06
CA LYS A 94 -30.37 -24.85 28.78
C LYS A 94 -30.60 -26.28 28.27
N ASN A 95 -31.72 -26.53 27.58
CA ASN A 95 -32.06 -27.85 27.02
C ASN A 95 -31.70 -28.00 25.53
N LEU A 96 -31.14 -26.95 24.92
CA LEU A 96 -30.68 -26.95 23.54
C LEU A 96 -29.49 -27.91 23.43
N ALA A 97 -29.67 -28.97 22.63
CA ALA A 97 -28.70 -30.04 22.47
C ALA A 97 -27.93 -29.93 21.15
N THR A 98 -28.54 -29.40 20.09
CA THR A 98 -27.92 -29.37 18.75
C THR A 98 -28.15 -28.06 18.03
N ILE A 99 -27.10 -27.52 17.42
CA ILE A 99 -27.14 -26.44 16.43
C ILE A 99 -26.56 -27.01 15.13
N GLY A 100 -27.32 -26.98 14.04
CA GLY A 100 -26.85 -27.50 12.76
C GLY A 100 -25.81 -26.57 12.11
N GLY A 101 -26.04 -25.26 12.16
CA GLY A 101 -25.14 -24.24 11.61
C GLY A 101 -24.10 -23.72 12.61
N THR A 102 -23.67 -22.48 12.39
CA THR A 102 -22.73 -21.76 13.28
C THR A 102 -23.44 -21.17 14.49
N LEU A 103 -22.78 -21.19 15.65
CA LEU A 103 -23.18 -20.44 16.83
C LEU A 103 -22.56 -19.03 16.78
N PHE A 104 -23.38 -18.00 16.69
CA PHE A 104 -22.96 -16.60 16.74
C PHE A 104 -23.46 -15.93 18.03
N ILE A 105 -22.55 -15.45 18.86
CA ILE A 105 -22.83 -14.59 20.02
C ILE A 105 -22.10 -13.27 19.81
N LYS A 106 -22.81 -12.21 19.42
CA LYS A 106 -22.20 -10.95 18.97
C LYS A 106 -22.78 -9.71 19.65
N ASN A 107 -21.99 -8.74 20.07
CA ASN A 107 -22.52 -7.46 20.58
C ASN A 107 -23.53 -7.60 21.74
N ASN A 108 -23.31 -8.53 22.68
CA ASN A 108 -24.15 -8.67 23.88
C ASN A 108 -23.35 -8.20 25.10
N SER A 109 -23.14 -6.89 25.19
CA SER A 109 -22.20 -6.26 26.13
C SER A 109 -22.47 -6.56 27.61
N THR A 110 -23.71 -6.87 28.00
CA THR A 110 -24.10 -7.17 29.38
C THR A 110 -24.22 -8.66 29.70
N LEU A 111 -24.03 -9.56 28.72
CA LEU A 111 -24.14 -11.01 28.92
C LEU A 111 -22.87 -11.55 29.61
N PRO A 112 -22.94 -12.00 30.88
CA PRO A 112 -21.74 -12.35 31.63
C PRO A 112 -21.25 -13.79 31.38
N SER A 113 -22.13 -14.67 30.88
CA SER A 113 -21.82 -16.08 30.71
C SER A 113 -22.71 -16.74 29.65
N LEU A 114 -22.26 -17.89 29.16
CA LEU A 114 -22.99 -18.71 28.19
C LEU A 114 -23.70 -19.92 28.83
N VAL A 115 -24.01 -19.90 30.14
CA VAL A 115 -24.53 -21.07 30.90
C VAL A 115 -25.76 -21.72 30.29
N GLY A 116 -26.58 -20.98 29.53
CA GLY A 116 -27.67 -21.56 28.75
C GLY A 116 -27.25 -22.56 27.67
N LEU A 117 -25.96 -22.71 27.36
CA LEU A 117 -25.44 -23.58 26.31
C LEU A 117 -24.79 -24.87 26.84
N THR A 118 -24.82 -25.13 28.16
CA THR A 118 -24.21 -26.33 28.77
C THR A 118 -24.81 -27.65 28.29
N GLY A 119 -26.00 -27.61 27.68
CA GLY A 119 -26.66 -28.80 27.13
C GLY A 119 -26.17 -29.20 25.73
N LEU A 120 -25.33 -28.38 25.08
CA LEU A 120 -24.92 -28.61 23.71
C LEU A 120 -24.05 -29.87 23.58
N THR A 121 -24.44 -30.72 22.63
CA THR A 121 -23.73 -31.95 22.26
C THR A 121 -23.22 -31.92 20.83
N SER A 122 -23.68 -30.95 20.02
CA SER A 122 -23.28 -30.80 18.63
C SER A 122 -23.50 -29.37 18.14
N VAL A 123 -22.50 -28.80 17.48
CA VAL A 123 -22.58 -27.57 16.70
C VAL A 123 -22.02 -27.84 15.31
N GLY A 124 -22.65 -27.29 14.27
CA GLY A 124 -22.05 -27.30 12.94
C GLY A 124 -22.17 -28.60 12.14
N GLN A 125 -23.14 -29.46 12.47
CA GLN A 125 -23.40 -30.72 11.75
C GLN A 125 -24.45 -30.58 10.64
N SER A 126 -24.66 -29.37 10.11
CA SER A 126 -25.60 -29.10 9.01
C SER A 126 -25.23 -29.95 7.79
N PRO A 127 -26.19 -30.63 7.15
CA PRO A 127 -25.97 -31.36 5.91
C PRO A 127 -25.79 -30.42 4.69
N GLN A 128 -25.90 -29.09 4.87
CA GLN A 128 -25.80 -28.13 3.79
C GLN A 128 -24.33 -27.93 3.36
N PRO A 129 -24.00 -28.07 2.06
CA PRO A 129 -22.61 -28.10 1.58
C PRO A 129 -21.82 -26.79 1.72
N ASN A 130 -22.47 -25.69 2.10
CA ASN A 130 -21.85 -24.35 2.18
C ASN A 130 -21.77 -23.79 3.61
N GLU A 131 -22.25 -24.52 4.62
CA GLU A 131 -22.19 -24.08 6.01
C GLU A 131 -20.99 -24.71 6.71
N ILE A 132 -19.92 -23.93 6.87
CA ILE A 132 -18.82 -24.29 7.75
C ILE A 132 -19.33 -24.07 9.18
N GLY A 133 -19.68 -25.16 9.86
CA GLY A 133 -20.03 -25.16 11.27
C GLY A 133 -18.93 -24.55 12.15
N GLY A 134 -19.30 -23.88 13.23
CA GLY A 134 -18.31 -23.23 14.09
C GLY A 134 -18.91 -22.41 15.22
N ILE A 135 -18.02 -21.68 15.89
CA ILE A 135 -18.34 -20.76 16.97
C ILE A 135 -17.75 -19.39 16.66
N VAL A 136 -18.58 -18.36 16.80
CA VAL A 136 -18.20 -16.96 16.62
C VAL A 136 -18.68 -16.17 17.83
N ILE A 137 -17.75 -15.71 18.65
CA ILE A 137 -18.00 -14.94 19.88
C ILE A 137 -17.30 -13.60 19.72
N TRP A 138 -18.10 -12.57 19.45
CA TRP A 138 -17.58 -11.26 19.05
C TRP A 138 -18.16 -10.13 19.90
N ASN A 139 -17.32 -9.25 20.45
CA ASN A 139 -17.76 -8.04 21.13
C ASN A 139 -18.80 -8.30 22.26
N ASN A 140 -18.46 -9.19 23.21
CA ASN A 140 -19.28 -9.45 24.41
C ASN A 140 -18.51 -9.03 25.66
N ASP A 141 -18.53 -7.72 25.95
CA ASP A 141 -17.67 -7.09 26.97
C ASP A 141 -17.73 -7.72 28.36
N SER A 142 -18.90 -8.19 28.82
CA SER A 142 -19.05 -8.79 30.15
C SER A 142 -18.70 -10.27 30.21
N LEU A 143 -18.47 -10.94 29.07
CA LEU A 143 -18.24 -12.37 29.02
C LEU A 143 -16.85 -12.74 29.55
N MET A 144 -16.79 -13.53 30.62
CA MET A 144 -15.53 -13.80 31.34
C MET A 144 -14.81 -15.09 30.91
N ASN A 145 -15.56 -16.11 30.48
CA ASN A 145 -15.03 -17.42 30.06
C ASN A 145 -16.03 -18.16 29.15
N LEU A 146 -15.58 -19.27 28.57
CA LEU A 146 -16.37 -20.13 27.68
C LEU A 146 -16.74 -21.48 28.29
N GLN A 147 -16.60 -21.64 29.62
CA GLN A 147 -16.73 -22.93 30.28
C GLN A 147 -18.12 -23.57 30.09
N ALA A 148 -19.14 -22.79 29.79
CA ALA A 148 -20.46 -23.33 29.47
C ALA A 148 -20.48 -24.19 28.18
N LEU A 149 -19.44 -24.15 27.36
CA LEU A 149 -19.27 -25.03 26.21
C LEU A 149 -18.51 -26.32 26.55
N GLU A 150 -18.05 -26.46 27.80
CA GLU A 150 -17.39 -27.67 28.29
C GLU A 150 -18.29 -28.90 28.07
N GLY A 151 -17.70 -29.98 27.52
CA GLY A 151 -18.42 -31.20 27.17
C GLY A 151 -18.95 -31.23 25.73
N LEU A 152 -18.91 -30.12 24.99
CA LEU A 152 -19.15 -30.13 23.55
C LEU A 152 -18.02 -30.93 22.86
N PRO A 153 -18.32 -32.02 22.13
CA PRO A 153 -17.28 -32.88 21.53
C PRO A 153 -16.44 -32.20 20.45
N SER A 154 -17.00 -31.18 19.79
CA SER A 154 -16.31 -30.38 18.77
C SER A 154 -16.96 -29.01 18.65
N THR A 155 -16.15 -27.95 18.68
CA THR A 155 -16.57 -26.56 18.43
C THR A 155 -16.63 -26.22 16.94
N GLY A 156 -16.40 -27.19 16.05
CA GLY A 156 -16.41 -27.02 14.60
C GLY A 156 -15.12 -26.39 14.04
N PRO A 157 -14.93 -26.44 12.71
CA PRO A 157 -13.72 -25.95 12.03
C PRO A 157 -13.59 -24.42 11.97
N LYS A 158 -14.62 -23.64 12.33
CA LYS A 158 -14.53 -22.18 12.38
C LYS A 158 -14.57 -21.70 13.83
N ILE A 159 -13.52 -21.02 14.28
CA ILE A 159 -13.40 -20.44 15.62
C ILE A 159 -13.00 -18.97 15.47
N GLU A 160 -13.90 -18.08 15.85
CA GLU A 160 -13.65 -16.63 15.89
C GLU A 160 -14.01 -16.11 17.28
N ILE A 161 -13.01 -15.66 18.04
CA ILE A 161 -13.17 -15.10 19.37
C ILE A 161 -12.48 -13.75 19.34
N SER A 162 -13.27 -12.68 19.22
CA SER A 162 -12.70 -11.36 19.13
C SER A 162 -13.45 -10.28 19.87
N GLU A 163 -12.73 -9.23 20.28
CA GLU A 163 -13.29 -8.05 20.96
C GLU A 163 -14.02 -8.37 22.28
N ASN A 164 -13.68 -9.46 22.98
CA ASN A 164 -14.30 -9.79 24.27
C ASN A 164 -13.40 -9.26 25.41
N SER A 165 -13.65 -8.01 25.83
CA SER A 165 -12.73 -7.26 26.68
C SER A 165 -12.46 -7.86 28.06
N MET A 166 -13.44 -8.55 28.68
CA MET A 166 -13.27 -9.24 29.98
C MET A 166 -13.02 -10.75 29.86
N LEU A 167 -12.91 -11.30 28.65
CA LEU A 167 -12.67 -12.73 28.45
C LEU A 167 -11.24 -13.07 28.88
N THR A 168 -11.11 -13.87 29.93
CA THR A 168 -9.80 -14.22 30.52
C THR A 168 -9.24 -15.54 30.01
N THR A 169 -10.12 -16.46 29.61
CA THR A 169 -9.77 -17.79 29.10
C THR A 169 -10.78 -18.25 28.05
N ILE A 170 -10.34 -19.17 27.19
CA ILE A 170 -11.15 -19.94 26.25
C ILE A 170 -11.47 -21.37 26.74
N ASP A 171 -11.27 -21.65 28.04
CA ASP A 171 -11.69 -22.89 28.71
C ASP A 171 -13.09 -23.32 28.27
N GLY A 172 -13.23 -24.59 27.88
CA GLY A 172 -14.48 -25.16 27.40
C GLY A 172 -14.54 -25.36 25.87
N LEU A 173 -13.60 -24.81 25.11
CA LEU A 173 -13.48 -25.15 23.69
C LEU A 173 -12.88 -26.55 23.49
N THR A 174 -13.38 -27.24 22.48
CA THR A 174 -12.84 -28.52 22.00
C THR A 174 -12.67 -28.45 20.48
N PRO A 175 -11.61 -27.80 19.97
CA PRO A 175 -11.42 -27.68 18.53
C PRO A 175 -11.17 -29.04 17.86
N PRO A 176 -11.64 -29.24 16.62
CA PRO A 176 -11.26 -30.40 15.82
C PRO A 176 -9.79 -30.31 15.37
N SER A 177 -9.23 -31.44 14.90
CA SER A 177 -7.85 -31.47 14.37
C SER A 177 -7.62 -30.60 13.13
N ILE A 178 -8.68 -30.27 12.39
CA ILE A 178 -8.63 -29.41 11.22
C ILE A 178 -9.56 -28.22 11.44
N VAL A 179 -8.99 -27.03 11.47
CA VAL A 179 -9.71 -25.76 11.65
C VAL A 179 -9.52 -24.95 10.37
N THR A 180 -10.59 -24.47 9.73
CA THR A 180 -10.48 -23.63 8.53
C THR A 180 -10.15 -22.19 8.89
N THR A 181 -10.67 -21.71 10.02
CA THR A 181 -10.46 -20.33 10.50
C THR A 181 -10.27 -20.33 12.02
N LEU A 182 -9.16 -19.76 12.48
CA LEU A 182 -8.87 -19.51 13.88
C LEU A 182 -8.53 -18.02 14.05
N TYR A 183 -9.46 -17.24 14.56
CA TYR A 183 -9.23 -15.84 14.93
C TYR A 183 -9.36 -15.70 16.43
N ILE A 184 -8.29 -15.29 17.08
CA ILE A 184 -8.26 -14.89 18.49
C ILE A 184 -7.72 -13.47 18.51
N THR A 185 -8.61 -12.47 18.42
CA THR A 185 -8.18 -11.06 18.26
C THR A 185 -8.81 -10.09 19.25
N ASP A 186 -8.09 -9.07 19.69
CA ASP A 186 -8.67 -7.99 20.50
C ASP A 186 -9.33 -8.45 21.82
N ASN A 187 -8.88 -9.57 22.42
CA ASN A 187 -9.35 -10.02 23.73
C ASN A 187 -8.38 -9.51 24.80
N ALA A 188 -8.62 -8.29 25.27
CA ALA A 188 -7.67 -7.55 26.09
C ALA A 188 -7.25 -8.27 27.39
N ALA A 189 -8.12 -9.08 27.99
CA ALA A 189 -7.87 -9.79 29.24
C ALA A 189 -7.47 -11.27 29.08
N LEU A 190 -7.39 -11.78 27.85
CA LEU A 190 -7.13 -13.20 27.58
C LEU A 190 -5.68 -13.55 27.90
N THR A 191 -5.45 -14.56 28.75
CA THR A 191 -4.10 -14.90 29.26
C THR A 191 -3.44 -16.08 28.57
N ASP A 192 -4.23 -17.02 28.06
CA ASP A 192 -3.79 -18.30 27.50
C ASP A 192 -4.79 -18.85 26.47
N ILE A 193 -4.35 -19.86 25.71
CA ILE A 193 -5.10 -20.51 24.63
C ILE A 193 -4.86 -22.03 24.61
N ASP A 194 -4.66 -22.64 25.79
CA ASP A 194 -4.20 -24.03 25.95
C ASP A 194 -5.18 -25.06 25.33
N GLU A 195 -6.47 -24.74 25.30
CA GLU A 195 -7.57 -25.53 24.74
C GLU A 195 -7.43 -25.77 23.23
N LEU A 196 -6.55 -25.02 22.55
CA LEU A 196 -6.29 -25.17 21.12
C LEU A 196 -5.44 -26.40 20.78
N SER A 197 -4.96 -27.15 21.78
CA SER A 197 -3.98 -28.24 21.62
C SER A 197 -4.39 -29.38 20.70
N ASN A 198 -5.68 -29.55 20.38
CA ASN A 198 -6.13 -30.57 19.43
C ASN A 198 -5.86 -30.21 17.96
N ILE A 199 -5.59 -28.95 17.66
CA ILE A 199 -5.45 -28.46 16.28
C ILE A 199 -4.13 -28.97 15.68
N GLN A 200 -4.21 -29.55 14.48
CA GLN A 200 -3.06 -30.03 13.70
C GLN A 200 -2.88 -29.28 12.39
N ASN A 201 -3.99 -28.91 11.74
CA ASN A 201 -3.98 -28.16 10.49
C ASN A 201 -4.91 -26.96 10.62
N VAL A 202 -4.43 -25.79 10.21
CA VAL A 202 -5.23 -24.57 10.19
C VAL A 202 -5.31 -24.02 8.77
N GLY A 203 -6.47 -23.60 8.29
CA GLY A 203 -6.54 -22.78 7.08
C GLY A 203 -5.91 -21.43 7.39
N LYS A 204 -6.69 -20.51 7.96
CA LYS A 204 -6.20 -19.20 8.38
C LYS A 204 -6.17 -19.05 9.90
N MET A 205 -5.01 -18.65 10.42
CA MET A 205 -4.77 -18.33 11.83
C MET A 205 -4.42 -16.85 11.98
N THR A 206 -5.17 -16.13 12.81
CA THR A 206 -4.82 -14.77 13.25
C THR A 206 -4.90 -14.71 14.77
N ILE A 207 -3.78 -14.38 15.41
CA ILE A 207 -3.69 -14.13 16.84
C ILE A 207 -3.16 -12.71 17.00
N SER A 208 -4.02 -11.77 17.36
CA SER A 208 -3.62 -10.37 17.44
C SER A 208 -4.27 -9.56 18.54
N ASP A 209 -3.59 -8.52 19.00
CA ASP A 209 -4.18 -7.52 19.90
C ASP A 209 -4.71 -8.13 21.23
N ASN A 210 -4.13 -9.26 21.67
CA ASN A 210 -4.43 -9.87 22.97
C ASN A 210 -3.36 -9.42 23.98
N ASN A 211 -3.67 -8.34 24.71
CA ASN A 211 -2.69 -7.62 25.52
C ASN A 211 -2.08 -8.43 26.66
N GLU A 212 -2.86 -9.34 27.24
CA GLU A 212 -2.44 -10.18 28.38
C GLU A 212 -2.00 -11.59 27.97
N LEU A 213 -2.06 -11.94 26.68
CA LEU A 213 -1.70 -13.26 26.19
C LEU A 213 -0.18 -13.45 26.28
N THR A 214 0.25 -14.43 27.09
CA THR A 214 1.66 -14.59 27.46
C THR A 214 2.44 -15.56 26.57
N SER A 215 1.75 -16.49 25.91
CA SER A 215 2.39 -17.49 25.06
C SER A 215 1.43 -18.03 23.99
N LEU A 216 1.98 -18.84 23.09
CA LEU A 216 1.24 -19.63 22.11
C LEU A 216 1.08 -21.10 22.53
N GLN A 217 1.23 -21.39 23.83
CA GLN A 217 0.96 -22.72 24.38
C GLN A 217 -0.48 -23.13 24.02
N GLY A 218 -0.67 -24.37 23.62
CA GLY A 218 -1.90 -24.85 22.99
C GLY A 218 -1.83 -24.95 21.46
N LEU A 219 -0.80 -24.45 20.78
CA LEU A 219 -0.65 -24.61 19.32
C LEU A 219 0.41 -25.63 18.91
N GLU A 220 1.00 -26.36 19.85
CA GLU A 220 2.19 -27.19 19.64
C GLU A 220 1.97 -28.31 18.65
N ASN A 221 0.73 -28.73 18.44
CA ASN A 221 0.39 -29.82 17.52
C ASN A 221 0.12 -29.33 16.09
N VAL A 222 0.12 -28.01 15.85
CA VAL A 222 -0.01 -27.44 14.50
C VAL A 222 1.21 -27.82 13.67
N THR A 223 0.98 -28.56 12.59
CA THR A 223 2.01 -29.03 11.66
C THR A 223 1.95 -28.33 10.31
N SER A 224 0.77 -27.84 9.91
CA SER A 224 0.61 -27.05 8.70
C SER A 224 -0.45 -25.96 8.87
N ALA A 225 -0.24 -24.85 8.17
CA ALA A 225 -1.23 -23.81 8.02
C ALA A 225 -1.32 -23.29 6.58
N ASP A 226 -2.44 -22.71 6.16
CA ASP A 226 -2.44 -21.90 4.92
C ASP A 226 -1.85 -20.52 5.23
N ASN A 227 -2.38 -19.82 6.22
CA ASN A 227 -1.97 -18.45 6.54
C ASN A 227 -1.84 -18.26 8.04
N ILE A 228 -0.73 -17.67 8.50
CA ILE A 228 -0.47 -17.36 9.90
C ILE A 228 -0.17 -15.89 10.05
N THR A 229 -0.92 -15.20 10.91
CA THR A 229 -0.64 -13.84 11.36
C THR A 229 -0.56 -13.79 12.88
N ILE A 230 0.58 -13.37 13.39
CA ILE A 230 0.78 -13.06 14.81
C ILE A 230 1.19 -11.59 14.90
N SER A 231 0.36 -10.76 15.56
CA SER A 231 0.64 -9.33 15.65
C SER A 231 0.14 -8.67 16.93
N ASN A 232 0.81 -7.62 17.41
CA ASN A 232 0.33 -6.82 18.53
C ASN A 232 0.00 -7.64 19.80
N ASN A 233 0.76 -8.67 20.12
CA ASN A 233 0.63 -9.40 21.40
C ASN A 233 1.83 -9.04 22.29
N PRO A 234 1.74 -7.98 23.11
CA PRO A 234 2.90 -7.35 23.75
C PRO A 234 3.54 -8.18 24.87
N LEU A 235 2.93 -9.29 25.31
CA LEU A 235 3.50 -10.19 26.31
C LEU A 235 4.02 -11.51 25.73
N ILE A 236 3.76 -11.81 24.45
CA ILE A 236 4.36 -12.97 23.78
C ILE A 236 5.83 -12.68 23.48
N THR A 237 6.72 -13.46 24.11
CA THR A 237 8.17 -13.34 23.93
C THR A 237 8.81 -14.52 23.20
N SER A 238 8.03 -15.56 22.86
CA SER A 238 8.50 -16.77 22.18
C SER A 238 7.42 -17.34 21.26
N LEU A 239 7.85 -18.00 20.18
CA LEU A 239 6.98 -18.74 19.25
C LEU A 239 7.00 -20.25 19.48
N GLU A 240 7.50 -20.74 20.63
CA GLU A 240 7.64 -22.18 20.94
C GLU A 240 6.33 -22.98 20.79
N GLY A 241 5.18 -22.31 20.94
CA GLY A 241 3.88 -22.89 20.63
C GLY A 241 3.74 -23.39 19.20
N LEU A 242 4.57 -22.96 18.26
CA LEU A 242 4.55 -23.39 16.85
C LEU A 242 5.65 -24.41 16.50
N LYS A 243 6.35 -24.98 17.49
CA LYS A 243 7.56 -25.83 17.27
C LYS A 243 7.42 -26.98 16.28
N ASN A 244 6.22 -27.48 16.02
CA ASN A 244 5.98 -28.57 15.06
C ASN A 244 5.49 -28.09 13.69
N LEU A 245 5.34 -26.78 13.49
CA LEU A 245 4.92 -26.18 12.22
C LEU A 245 5.99 -26.46 11.16
N ALA A 246 5.64 -27.28 10.17
CA ALA A 246 6.55 -27.70 9.12
C ALA A 246 6.34 -26.93 7.81
N ARG A 247 5.13 -26.41 7.58
CA ARG A 247 4.73 -25.82 6.31
C ARG A 247 3.66 -24.74 6.47
N VAL A 248 3.83 -23.64 5.73
CA VAL A 248 2.79 -22.63 5.50
C VAL A 248 2.49 -22.56 4.00
N ASN A 249 1.24 -22.76 3.57
CA ASN A 249 0.91 -22.81 2.14
C ASN A 249 0.81 -21.44 1.48
N GLU A 250 0.48 -20.41 2.26
CA GLU A 250 0.38 -19.01 1.83
C GLU A 250 1.37 -18.16 2.63
N ASN A 251 0.90 -17.29 3.53
CA ASN A 251 1.70 -16.28 4.20
C ASN A 251 2.03 -16.61 5.65
N LEU A 252 3.26 -16.32 6.05
CA LEU A 252 3.67 -16.22 7.44
C LEU A 252 3.96 -14.75 7.78
N ARG A 253 3.19 -14.18 8.70
CA ARG A 253 3.35 -12.80 9.16
C ARG A 253 3.56 -12.75 10.67
N VAL A 254 4.70 -12.23 11.10
CA VAL A 254 5.01 -11.98 12.52
C VAL A 254 5.39 -10.52 12.68
N THR A 255 4.53 -9.73 13.30
CA THR A 255 4.75 -8.28 13.40
C THR A 255 4.42 -7.70 14.76
N HIS A 256 4.96 -6.52 15.08
CA HIS A 256 4.61 -5.79 16.31
C HIS A 256 4.65 -6.66 17.58
N SER A 257 5.64 -7.55 17.66
CA SER A 257 5.81 -8.51 18.76
C SER A 257 7.05 -8.17 19.59
N LYS A 258 7.09 -8.63 20.84
CA LYS A 258 8.25 -8.45 21.75
C LYS A 258 9.25 -9.61 21.73
N ILE A 259 9.11 -10.51 20.76
CA ILE A 259 9.99 -11.66 20.57
C ILE A 259 11.44 -11.21 20.31
N ALA A 260 12.40 -11.96 20.85
CA ALA A 260 13.83 -11.71 20.64
C ALA A 260 14.41 -12.50 19.46
N ASN A 261 13.77 -13.64 19.13
CA ASN A 261 14.08 -14.50 18.00
C ASN A 261 12.80 -15.23 17.54
N LEU A 262 12.92 -16.07 16.52
CA LEU A 262 11.83 -16.84 15.91
C LEU A 262 11.84 -18.32 16.35
N VAL A 263 12.52 -18.66 17.46
CA VAL A 263 12.57 -20.03 18.00
C VAL A 263 11.14 -20.52 18.24
N GLY A 264 10.90 -21.76 17.80
CA GLY A 264 9.57 -22.32 17.64
C GLY A 264 9.14 -22.41 16.17
N LEU A 265 9.85 -21.78 15.23
CA LEU A 265 9.67 -22.02 13.79
C LEU A 265 10.68 -23.00 13.21
N ASP A 266 11.45 -23.67 14.07
CA ASP A 266 12.61 -24.50 13.70
C ASP A 266 12.31 -25.60 12.68
N ASN A 267 11.09 -26.12 12.64
CA ASN A 267 10.71 -27.19 11.71
C ASN A 267 10.15 -26.67 10.39
N LEU A 268 9.94 -25.36 10.24
CA LEU A 268 9.38 -24.76 9.06
C LEU A 268 10.36 -24.87 7.89
N THR A 269 9.92 -25.52 6.80
CA THR A 269 10.76 -25.75 5.62
C THR A 269 10.28 -25.00 4.37
N PHE A 270 9.02 -24.59 4.36
CA PHE A 270 8.37 -24.02 3.18
C PHE A 270 7.31 -22.99 3.55
N VAL A 271 7.33 -21.86 2.84
CA VAL A 271 6.26 -20.85 2.81
C VAL A 271 5.87 -20.58 1.35
N GLY A 272 4.59 -20.72 0.99
CA GLY A 272 4.18 -20.70 -0.41
C GLY A 272 4.03 -19.30 -1.00
N TRP A 273 3.63 -18.32 -0.20
CA TRP A 273 3.54 -16.92 -0.62
C TRP A 273 4.60 -16.13 0.15
N GLY A 274 4.23 -15.16 0.98
CA GLY A 274 5.19 -14.29 1.65
C GLY A 274 5.61 -14.74 3.05
N VAL A 275 6.85 -14.40 3.41
CA VAL A 275 7.29 -14.28 4.80
C VAL A 275 7.44 -12.80 5.12
N SER A 276 6.70 -12.29 6.11
CA SER A 276 6.78 -10.91 6.57
C SER A 276 7.12 -10.85 8.06
N ILE A 277 8.35 -10.45 8.36
CA ILE A 277 8.84 -10.24 9.73
C ILE A 277 9.11 -8.75 9.90
N SER A 278 8.21 -8.03 10.56
CA SER A 278 8.36 -6.58 10.65
C SER A 278 7.85 -5.92 11.91
N ASN A 279 8.41 -4.76 12.25
CA ASN A 279 8.03 -3.99 13.43
C ASN A 279 8.24 -4.77 14.74
N ASN A 280 9.20 -5.69 14.78
CA ASN A 280 9.57 -6.42 16.01
C ASN A 280 10.82 -5.78 16.60
N ASN A 281 10.66 -4.66 17.29
CA ASN A 281 11.78 -3.83 17.78
C ASN A 281 12.72 -4.56 18.77
N ASN A 282 12.29 -5.68 19.34
CA ASN A 282 13.11 -6.52 20.23
C ASN A 282 13.83 -7.67 19.51
N LEU A 283 13.55 -7.88 18.22
CA LEU A 283 14.09 -8.98 17.45
C LEU A 283 15.58 -8.75 17.18
N ILE A 284 16.40 -9.66 17.70
CA ILE A 284 17.87 -9.60 17.60
C ILE A 284 18.37 -10.62 16.56
N SER A 285 17.60 -11.66 16.27
CA SER A 285 18.02 -12.79 15.43
C SER A 285 16.82 -13.44 14.72
N LEU A 286 17.04 -14.03 13.55
CA LEU A 286 16.07 -14.87 12.84
C LEU A 286 16.22 -16.37 13.17
N GLU A 287 17.00 -16.70 14.21
CA GLU A 287 17.07 -18.05 14.76
C GLU A 287 15.67 -18.61 14.98
N GLY A 288 15.45 -19.83 14.49
CA GLY A 288 14.13 -20.41 14.30
C GLY A 288 13.81 -20.65 12.82
N LEU A 289 14.30 -19.82 11.89
CA LEU A 289 14.10 -20.07 10.45
C LEU A 289 15.18 -20.96 9.80
N ARG A 290 16.08 -21.54 10.59
CA ARG A 290 17.29 -22.25 10.11
C ARG A 290 17.04 -23.43 9.17
N ASN A 291 15.83 -23.97 9.10
CA ASN A 291 15.45 -25.05 8.19
C ASN A 291 14.55 -24.58 7.03
N LEU A 292 14.20 -23.30 6.97
CA LEU A 292 13.39 -22.72 5.91
C LEU A 292 14.18 -22.73 4.61
N ALA A 293 13.76 -23.59 3.69
CA ALA A 293 14.48 -23.83 2.43
C ALA A 293 13.89 -23.05 1.26
N VAL A 294 12.57 -22.79 1.29
CA VAL A 294 11.84 -22.18 0.18
C VAL A 294 10.83 -21.16 0.71
N ILE A 295 10.88 -19.97 0.13
CA ILE A 295 9.80 -18.98 0.18
C ILE A 295 9.37 -18.77 -1.27
N ASP A 296 8.22 -19.29 -1.67
CA ASP A 296 7.80 -19.18 -3.07
C ASP A 296 7.36 -17.73 -3.40
N GLY A 297 6.92 -16.90 -2.46
CA GLY A 297 6.63 -15.48 -2.66
C GLY A 297 7.68 -14.52 -2.08
N GLU A 298 7.24 -13.37 -1.55
CA GLU A 298 8.14 -12.32 -1.06
C GLU A 298 8.77 -12.65 0.30
N LEU A 299 10.07 -12.39 0.45
CA LEU A 299 10.73 -12.24 1.73
C LEU A 299 10.75 -10.76 2.12
N SER A 300 9.99 -10.38 3.14
CA SER A 300 9.91 -9.02 3.65
C SER A 300 10.40 -8.94 5.10
N ILE A 301 11.50 -8.22 5.33
CA ILE A 301 12.11 -8.02 6.66
C ILE A 301 12.27 -6.53 6.91
N GLY A 302 11.48 -6.01 7.86
CA GLY A 302 11.24 -4.57 7.97
C GLY A 302 11.20 -4.02 9.39
N ASN A 303 11.76 -2.85 9.69
CA ASN A 303 11.58 -2.22 11.02
C ASN A 303 11.94 -3.16 12.20
N ASN A 304 13.06 -3.90 12.12
CA ASN A 304 13.56 -4.72 13.23
C ASN A 304 14.89 -4.14 13.72
N ASN A 305 14.85 -2.99 14.39
CA ASN A 305 16.04 -2.14 14.59
C ASN A 305 17.16 -2.79 15.43
N LEU A 306 16.91 -3.88 16.17
CA LEU A 306 17.97 -4.61 16.90
C LEU A 306 18.59 -5.77 16.10
N LEU A 307 18.04 -6.11 14.93
CA LEU A 307 18.55 -7.16 14.06
C LEU A 307 19.85 -6.72 13.40
N THR A 308 20.92 -7.49 13.57
CA THR A 308 22.27 -7.12 13.09
C THR A 308 22.69 -7.82 11.81
N ASP A 309 22.08 -8.98 11.52
CA ASP A 309 22.31 -9.82 10.35
C ASP A 309 21.05 -10.66 10.09
N LEU A 310 21.08 -11.49 9.04
CA LEU A 310 19.98 -12.38 8.68
C LEU A 310 20.26 -13.85 9.03
N GLU A 311 21.19 -14.12 9.95
CA GLU A 311 21.49 -15.49 10.37
C GLU A 311 20.22 -16.18 10.87
N GLY A 312 20.05 -17.43 10.43
CA GLY A 312 18.77 -18.14 10.49
C GLY A 312 18.15 -18.34 9.11
N LEU A 313 18.52 -17.57 8.08
CA LEU A 313 18.08 -17.81 6.70
C LEU A 313 19.08 -18.61 5.85
N ASN A 314 20.15 -19.12 6.44
CA ASN A 314 21.26 -19.75 5.72
C ASN A 314 20.89 -21.01 4.91
N SER A 315 19.75 -21.65 5.22
CA SER A 315 19.24 -22.81 4.47
C SER A 315 18.37 -22.44 3.27
N LEU A 316 18.05 -21.14 3.10
CA LEU A 316 17.17 -20.66 2.06
C LEU A 316 17.84 -20.83 0.69
N THR A 317 17.13 -21.46 -0.25
CA THR A 317 17.62 -21.75 -1.60
C THR A 317 16.80 -21.09 -2.70
N SER A 318 15.55 -20.76 -2.40
CA SER A 318 14.59 -20.21 -3.35
C SER A 318 13.73 -19.12 -2.70
N VAL A 319 13.63 -17.96 -3.36
CA VAL A 319 12.79 -16.83 -2.95
C VAL A 319 12.02 -16.29 -4.15
N GLY A 320 10.68 -16.23 -4.04
CA GLY A 320 9.82 -15.48 -4.94
C GLY A 320 9.54 -16.12 -6.30
N MET A 321 9.70 -17.44 -6.43
CA MET A 321 9.42 -18.19 -7.66
C MET A 321 7.93 -18.36 -8.00
N ASN A 322 7.03 -17.84 -7.17
CA ASN A 322 5.59 -17.85 -7.35
C ASN A 322 5.22 -16.96 -8.55
N THR A 323 4.52 -17.56 -9.51
CA THR A 323 4.13 -16.92 -10.78
C THR A 323 2.70 -16.35 -10.74
N GLN A 324 2.05 -16.31 -9.58
CA GLN A 324 0.71 -15.73 -9.46
C GLN A 324 0.76 -14.21 -9.73
N PRO A 325 -0.09 -13.67 -10.61
CA PRO A 325 0.06 -12.30 -11.13
C PRO A 325 -0.19 -11.19 -10.11
N THR A 326 -0.80 -11.50 -8.95
CA THR A 326 -1.10 -10.53 -7.89
C THR A 326 0.03 -10.33 -6.89
N GLU A 327 1.05 -11.19 -6.89
CA GLU A 327 2.12 -11.20 -5.90
C GLU A 327 3.46 -11.40 -6.62
N LYS A 328 4.11 -10.30 -7.00
CA LYS A 328 5.48 -10.39 -7.52
C LYS A 328 6.40 -10.77 -6.35
N GLY A 329 6.92 -11.99 -6.36
CA GLY A 329 7.93 -12.44 -5.41
C GLY A 329 9.21 -11.60 -5.49
N GLY A 330 9.98 -11.59 -4.41
CA GLY A 330 11.18 -10.76 -4.30
C GLY A 330 11.78 -10.74 -2.91
N ILE A 331 12.83 -9.94 -2.75
CA ILE A 331 13.43 -9.61 -1.47
C ILE A 331 13.17 -8.15 -1.19
N ASN A 332 12.58 -7.87 -0.03
CA ASN A 332 12.30 -6.53 0.46
C ASN A 332 12.85 -6.40 1.89
N ILE A 333 13.98 -5.71 2.04
CA ILE A 333 14.66 -5.52 3.33
C ILE A 333 14.71 -4.04 3.62
N TRP A 334 14.01 -3.61 4.67
CA TRP A 334 13.80 -2.20 4.90
C TRP A 334 13.88 -1.75 6.35
N SER A 335 14.40 -0.55 6.60
CA SER A 335 14.41 0.08 7.93
C SER A 335 14.95 -0.81 9.06
N ASN A 336 15.97 -1.64 8.80
CA ASN A 336 16.67 -2.39 9.85
C ASN A 336 17.95 -1.63 10.20
N ASP A 337 17.84 -0.64 11.08
CA ASP A 337 18.91 0.35 11.34
C ASP A 337 20.27 -0.27 11.69
N ASN A 338 20.29 -1.39 12.43
CA ASN A 338 21.51 -2.08 12.86
C ASN A 338 21.93 -3.23 11.94
N LEU A 339 21.21 -3.49 10.84
CA LEU A 339 21.53 -4.58 9.93
C LEU A 339 22.82 -4.27 9.16
N THR A 340 23.81 -5.13 9.32
CA THR A 340 25.16 -4.94 8.75
C THR A 340 25.47 -5.86 7.57
N SER A 341 24.76 -6.98 7.44
CA SER A 341 25.08 -8.04 6.49
C SER A 341 23.84 -8.78 5.96
N LEU A 342 23.89 -9.15 4.67
CA LEU A 342 22.93 -10.03 4.01
C LEU A 342 23.50 -11.45 3.75
N THR A 343 24.67 -11.78 4.28
CA THR A 343 25.43 -13.01 3.95
C THR A 343 24.64 -14.30 4.13
N ALA A 344 23.67 -14.34 5.04
CA ALA A 344 22.82 -15.52 5.22
C ALA A 344 21.99 -15.87 3.97
N LEU A 345 21.86 -14.97 3.00
CA LEU A 345 21.17 -15.21 1.73
C LEU A 345 22.07 -15.80 0.64
N GLU A 346 23.36 -16.08 0.90
CA GLU A 346 24.32 -16.53 -0.10
C GLU A 346 23.94 -17.82 -0.84
N ASN A 347 23.12 -18.67 -0.20
CA ASN A 347 22.65 -19.95 -0.73
C ASN A 347 21.37 -19.82 -1.57
N VAL A 348 20.76 -18.63 -1.66
CA VAL A 348 19.61 -18.39 -2.53
C VAL A 348 20.12 -18.43 -3.98
N THR A 349 19.71 -19.46 -4.71
CA THR A 349 20.11 -19.71 -6.11
C THR A 349 18.98 -19.48 -7.10
N SER A 350 17.74 -19.53 -6.62
CA SER A 350 16.53 -19.18 -7.37
C SER A 350 15.90 -17.96 -6.74
N LEU A 351 16.06 -16.80 -7.38
CA LEU A 351 15.58 -15.52 -6.87
C LEU A 351 14.67 -14.87 -7.89
N ALA A 352 13.51 -14.41 -7.42
CA ALA A 352 12.57 -13.63 -8.20
C ALA A 352 13.16 -12.31 -8.67
N GLU A 353 12.43 -11.69 -9.58
CA GLU A 353 12.93 -10.55 -10.32
C GLU A 353 12.81 -9.22 -9.55
N ARG A 354 12.37 -9.16 -8.28
CA ARG A 354 12.27 -7.90 -7.52
C ARG A 354 13.25 -7.87 -6.33
N ILE A 355 14.05 -6.80 -6.26
CA ILE A 355 14.94 -6.52 -5.12
C ILE A 355 14.72 -5.09 -4.65
N GLU A 356 14.41 -4.95 -3.37
CA GLU A 356 14.21 -3.68 -2.68
C GLU A 356 14.98 -3.67 -1.36
N ILE A 357 15.94 -2.76 -1.25
CA ILE A 357 16.79 -2.56 -0.06
C ILE A 357 16.70 -1.10 0.35
N ASP A 358 15.89 -0.81 1.36
CA ASP A 358 15.55 0.55 1.75
C ASP A 358 15.95 0.88 3.21
N ALA A 359 16.48 2.06 3.48
CA ALA A 359 16.63 2.58 4.85
C ALA A 359 17.43 1.66 5.82
N ASN A 360 18.41 0.87 5.36
CA ASN A 360 19.24 0.03 6.24
C ASN A 360 20.53 0.78 6.60
N ASN A 361 20.45 1.61 7.65
CA ASN A 361 21.48 2.61 7.99
C ASN A 361 22.87 2.05 8.31
N SER A 362 22.98 0.79 8.72
CA SER A 362 24.25 0.12 9.03
C SER A 362 24.71 -0.86 7.94
N LEU A 363 24.00 -0.97 6.82
CA LEU A 363 24.32 -1.93 5.77
C LEU A 363 25.46 -1.42 4.91
N THR A 364 26.55 -2.20 4.84
CA THR A 364 27.80 -1.79 4.15
C THR A 364 27.95 -2.39 2.77
N SER A 365 27.30 -3.53 2.50
CA SER A 365 27.36 -4.24 1.23
C SER A 365 26.08 -5.02 0.96
N LEU A 366 25.88 -5.43 -0.30
CA LEU A 366 24.86 -6.41 -0.69
C LEU A 366 25.41 -7.84 -0.80
N VAL A 367 26.59 -8.12 -0.23
CA VAL A 367 27.16 -9.48 -0.19
C VAL A 367 26.17 -10.43 0.49
N GLY A 368 25.89 -11.55 -0.19
CA GLY A 368 24.80 -12.46 0.14
C GLY A 368 23.80 -12.58 -1.01
N LEU A 369 23.57 -11.52 -1.78
CA LEU A 369 22.74 -11.59 -3.00
C LEU A 369 23.56 -12.04 -4.21
N ASN A 370 24.23 -13.19 -4.12
CA ASN A 370 25.25 -13.61 -5.09
C ASN A 370 24.68 -14.14 -6.41
N HIS A 371 23.42 -14.59 -6.43
CA HIS A 371 22.77 -15.21 -7.58
C HIS A 371 21.61 -14.36 -8.13
N ILE A 372 21.79 -13.03 -8.14
CA ILE A 372 20.81 -12.12 -8.75
C ILE A 372 20.63 -12.50 -10.23
N PRO A 373 19.37 -12.70 -10.70
CA PRO A 373 19.12 -13.03 -12.09
C PRO A 373 19.53 -11.88 -13.03
N PRO A 374 19.93 -12.16 -14.28
CA PRO A 374 20.31 -11.10 -15.22
C PRO A 374 19.18 -10.14 -15.59
N SER A 375 17.92 -10.53 -15.36
CA SER A 375 16.74 -9.69 -15.58
C SER A 375 15.97 -9.51 -14.29
N LEU A 376 15.66 -8.25 -13.99
CA LEU A 376 14.81 -7.87 -12.86
C LEU A 376 13.52 -7.19 -13.34
N SER A 377 12.47 -7.28 -12.53
CA SER A 377 11.23 -6.53 -12.62
C SER A 377 11.32 -5.19 -11.89
N ALA A 378 12.16 -5.08 -10.86
CA ALA A 378 12.55 -3.82 -10.24
C ALA A 378 13.83 -3.99 -9.39
N LEU A 379 14.66 -2.95 -9.36
CA LEU A 379 15.81 -2.81 -8.49
C LEU A 379 15.73 -1.46 -7.76
N ILE A 380 15.47 -1.49 -6.46
CA ILE A 380 15.31 -0.28 -5.65
C ILE A 380 16.31 -0.36 -4.49
N ILE A 381 17.34 0.49 -4.53
CA ILE A 381 18.34 0.60 -3.47
C ILE A 381 18.29 2.03 -2.95
N THR A 382 17.64 2.23 -1.81
CA THR A 382 17.36 3.56 -1.28
C THR A 382 17.73 3.72 0.19
N GLY A 383 18.21 4.90 0.60
CA GLY A 383 18.37 5.21 2.02
C GLY A 383 19.40 4.33 2.75
N ASN A 384 20.44 3.84 2.09
CA ASN A 384 21.51 3.07 2.74
C ASN A 384 22.79 3.93 2.80
N PRO A 385 22.89 4.88 3.74
CA PRO A 385 23.89 5.95 3.71
C PRO A 385 25.33 5.44 3.72
N ILE A 386 25.62 4.29 4.33
CA ILE A 386 26.98 3.74 4.42
C ILE A 386 27.27 2.59 3.44
N LEU A 387 26.36 2.33 2.51
CA LEU A 387 26.48 1.27 1.51
C LEU A 387 27.57 1.64 0.49
N VAL A 388 28.55 0.76 0.31
CA VAL A 388 29.70 1.01 -0.58
C VAL A 388 29.93 -0.11 -1.59
N ASP A 389 29.69 -1.36 -1.20
CA ASP A 389 29.94 -2.53 -2.06
C ASP A 389 28.64 -3.09 -2.63
N LEU A 390 28.47 -2.89 -3.93
CA LEU A 390 27.33 -3.34 -4.73
C LEU A 390 27.75 -4.26 -5.87
N GLU A 391 28.95 -4.83 -5.86
CA GLU A 391 29.51 -5.56 -7.02
C GLU A 391 28.65 -6.77 -7.45
N VAL A 392 27.86 -7.32 -6.52
CA VAL A 392 26.87 -8.38 -6.80
C VAL A 392 25.84 -7.99 -7.87
N LEU A 393 25.58 -6.68 -8.07
CA LEU A 393 24.66 -6.17 -9.08
C LEU A 393 25.22 -6.25 -10.51
N SER A 394 26.51 -6.57 -10.68
CA SER A 394 27.17 -6.62 -12.00
C SER A 394 26.60 -7.66 -12.95
N ASN A 395 25.82 -8.63 -12.49
CA ASN A 395 25.14 -9.60 -13.35
C ASN A 395 23.89 -9.04 -14.05
N ILE A 396 23.39 -7.87 -13.63
CA ILE A 396 22.14 -7.32 -14.14
C ILE A 396 22.35 -6.77 -15.56
N THR A 397 21.52 -7.25 -16.48
CA THR A 397 21.51 -6.89 -17.89
C THR A 397 20.26 -6.11 -18.30
N SER A 398 19.14 -6.31 -17.62
CA SER A 398 17.89 -5.58 -17.89
C SER A 398 17.04 -5.44 -16.64
N VAL A 399 16.36 -4.30 -16.50
CA VAL A 399 15.30 -4.10 -15.52
C VAL A 399 14.04 -3.72 -16.27
N SER A 400 13.00 -4.57 -16.24
CA SER A 400 11.76 -4.32 -16.98
C SER A 400 10.87 -3.25 -16.35
N GLY A 401 10.98 -3.03 -15.04
CA GLY A 401 10.36 -1.90 -14.32
C GLY A 401 11.41 -0.88 -13.87
N ASP A 402 11.31 -0.44 -12.63
CA ASP A 402 12.12 0.69 -12.11
C ASP A 402 13.52 0.25 -11.65
N LEU A 403 14.51 1.06 -11.99
CA LEU A 403 15.85 1.05 -11.43
C LEU A 403 16.06 2.35 -10.64
N THR A 404 16.09 2.25 -9.32
CA THR A 404 16.22 3.40 -8.42
C THR A 404 17.44 3.24 -7.52
N ILE A 405 18.37 4.19 -7.62
CA ILE A 405 19.48 4.39 -6.68
C ILE A 405 19.27 5.76 -6.02
N SER A 406 18.93 5.78 -4.74
CA SER A 406 18.66 7.05 -4.05
C SER A 406 19.18 7.09 -2.61
N ARG A 407 19.65 8.23 -2.09
CA ARG A 407 20.05 8.36 -0.67
C ARG A 407 21.06 7.30 -0.22
N ASN A 408 22.02 6.98 -1.09
CA ASN A 408 23.14 6.08 -0.78
C ASN A 408 24.42 6.92 -0.67
N ASP A 409 24.54 7.65 0.44
CA ASP A 409 25.43 8.80 0.59
C ASP A 409 26.91 8.49 0.38
N LEU A 410 27.38 7.26 0.59
CA LEU A 410 28.77 6.86 0.35
C LEU A 410 29.08 6.38 -1.07
N LEU A 411 28.09 6.14 -1.92
CA LEU A 411 28.34 5.72 -3.30
C LEU A 411 28.97 6.85 -4.10
N THR A 412 30.12 6.56 -4.73
CA THR A 412 30.83 7.53 -5.59
C THR A 412 30.67 7.27 -7.08
N ASN A 413 30.30 6.05 -7.45
CA ASN A 413 30.14 5.64 -8.84
C ASN A 413 29.09 4.54 -8.98
N LEU A 414 28.67 4.27 -10.23
CA LEU A 414 27.70 3.24 -10.55
C LEU A 414 28.27 2.03 -11.32
N ASN A 415 29.58 1.74 -11.21
CA ASN A 415 30.24 0.68 -11.99
C ASN A 415 29.67 -0.73 -11.77
N MET A 416 28.90 -0.93 -10.70
CA MET A 416 28.16 -2.17 -10.49
C MET A 416 27.06 -2.39 -11.52
N LEU A 417 26.58 -1.36 -12.23
CA LEU A 417 25.54 -1.48 -13.26
C LEU A 417 26.10 -1.63 -14.68
N ARG A 418 27.42 -1.79 -14.85
CA ARG A 418 28.12 -1.79 -16.16
C ARG A 418 27.59 -2.74 -17.22
N ASN A 419 26.83 -3.77 -16.86
CA ASN A 419 26.25 -4.73 -17.81
C ASN A 419 24.78 -4.43 -18.13
N THR A 420 24.16 -3.44 -17.48
CA THR A 420 22.76 -3.08 -17.70
C THR A 420 22.60 -2.41 -19.07
N MET A 421 21.71 -2.97 -19.89
CA MET A 421 21.44 -2.53 -21.26
C MET A 421 20.10 -1.79 -21.40
N SER A 422 19.12 -2.11 -20.56
CA SER A 422 17.79 -1.50 -20.64
C SER A 422 17.11 -1.36 -19.28
N VAL A 423 16.36 -0.27 -19.13
CA VAL A 423 15.41 -0.01 -18.05
C VAL A 423 14.05 0.25 -18.70
N GLY A 424 13.07 -0.62 -18.45
CA GLY A 424 11.73 -0.50 -19.04
C GLY A 424 10.85 0.52 -18.33
N GLY A 425 11.06 0.71 -17.02
CA GLY A 425 10.40 1.73 -16.20
C GLY A 425 11.30 2.95 -15.99
N THR A 426 11.30 3.47 -14.77
CA THR A 426 12.05 4.68 -14.41
C THR A 426 13.49 4.35 -14.05
N LEU A 427 14.45 4.99 -14.70
CA LEU A 427 15.84 5.08 -14.25
C LEU A 427 15.99 6.32 -13.36
N THR A 428 16.07 6.12 -12.05
CA THR A 428 16.24 7.19 -11.06
C THR A 428 17.59 7.10 -10.38
N ILE A 429 18.41 8.14 -10.53
CA ILE A 429 19.56 8.41 -9.67
C ILE A 429 19.24 9.69 -8.90
N SER A 430 19.11 9.60 -7.57
CA SER A 430 18.75 10.78 -6.80
C SER A 430 19.34 10.90 -5.40
N ALA A 431 19.40 12.12 -4.86
CA ALA A 431 19.79 12.39 -3.48
C ALA A 431 21.04 11.61 -3.04
N SER A 432 22.03 11.52 -3.92
CA SER A 432 23.24 10.69 -3.74
C SER A 432 24.46 11.58 -3.89
N ASP A 433 24.70 12.41 -2.88
CA ASP A 433 25.58 13.58 -2.91
C ASP A 433 27.08 13.28 -3.06
N ARG A 434 27.49 12.02 -3.17
CA ARG A 434 28.89 11.64 -3.43
C ARG A 434 29.10 11.02 -4.80
N ILE A 435 28.04 10.78 -5.58
CA ILE A 435 28.16 10.20 -6.92
C ILE A 435 28.80 11.23 -7.86
N THR A 436 29.98 10.90 -8.38
CA THR A 436 30.70 11.69 -9.38
C THR A 436 30.77 11.02 -10.75
N ASP A 437 30.50 9.71 -10.80
CA ASP A 437 30.76 8.87 -11.97
C ASP A 437 29.58 7.93 -12.28
N LEU A 438 28.91 8.21 -13.40
CA LEU A 438 27.79 7.41 -13.90
C LEU A 438 28.22 6.33 -14.92
N SER A 439 29.51 6.09 -15.14
CA SER A 439 30.04 5.22 -16.22
C SER A 439 29.46 3.81 -16.27
N GLY A 440 28.98 3.27 -15.15
CA GLY A 440 28.26 1.99 -15.15
C GLY A 440 26.94 2.01 -15.95
N LEU A 441 26.38 3.18 -16.26
CA LEU A 441 25.18 3.32 -17.08
C LEU A 441 25.48 3.43 -18.59
N GLN A 442 26.77 3.40 -19.00
CA GLN A 442 27.17 3.61 -20.40
C GLN A 442 26.51 2.65 -21.40
N ASN A 443 26.09 1.46 -20.98
CA ASN A 443 25.48 0.48 -21.86
C ASN A 443 23.96 0.60 -21.96
N VAL A 444 23.33 1.48 -21.17
CA VAL A 444 21.88 1.66 -21.17
C VAL A 444 21.47 2.38 -22.46
N THR A 445 20.66 1.70 -23.29
CA THR A 445 20.17 2.26 -24.57
C THR A 445 18.74 2.79 -24.50
N SER A 446 17.97 2.34 -23.50
CA SER A 446 16.58 2.74 -23.31
C SER A 446 16.23 2.83 -21.83
N ALA A 447 15.53 3.91 -21.47
CA ALA A 447 14.86 4.10 -20.20
C ALA A 447 13.41 4.51 -20.50
N GLY A 448 12.44 4.03 -19.71
CA GLY A 448 11.08 4.56 -19.74
C GLY A 448 11.12 6.03 -19.30
N ASP A 449 11.34 6.28 -18.03
CA ASP A 449 11.62 7.63 -17.52
C ASP A 449 13.10 7.77 -17.12
N LEU A 450 13.69 8.96 -17.23
CA LEU A 450 15.07 9.25 -16.82
C LEU A 450 15.11 10.43 -15.85
N TYR A 451 15.42 10.14 -14.58
CA TYR A 451 15.49 11.11 -13.48
C TYR A 451 16.90 11.16 -12.87
N ILE A 452 17.57 12.30 -13.03
CA ILE A 452 18.87 12.61 -12.40
C ILE A 452 18.69 13.83 -11.50
N LEU A 453 18.50 13.59 -10.21
CA LEU A 453 17.98 14.60 -9.28
C LEU A 453 18.85 14.73 -8.02
N THR A 454 19.14 15.94 -7.55
CA THR A 454 19.79 16.13 -6.23
C THR A 454 21.10 15.33 -6.10
N CYS A 455 21.96 15.38 -7.12
CA CYS A 455 23.31 14.81 -7.08
C CYS A 455 24.32 15.95 -7.01
N SER A 456 24.47 16.57 -5.83
CA SER A 456 25.15 17.86 -5.66
C SER A 456 26.60 17.92 -6.17
N VAL A 457 27.32 16.79 -6.22
CA VAL A 457 28.71 16.74 -6.71
C VAL A 457 28.89 16.26 -8.14
N LEU A 458 27.81 15.84 -8.82
CA LEU A 458 27.86 15.32 -10.17
C LEU A 458 28.16 16.44 -11.17
N THR A 459 29.14 16.23 -12.06
CA THR A 459 29.60 17.27 -13.00
C THR A 459 29.32 16.96 -14.47
N THR A 460 28.99 15.72 -14.83
CA THR A 460 28.76 15.29 -16.22
C THR A 460 27.73 14.18 -16.29
N LEU A 461 27.01 14.09 -17.41
CA LEU A 461 26.09 13.01 -17.75
C LEU A 461 26.60 12.15 -18.91
N ASP A 462 27.87 12.26 -19.33
CA ASP A 462 28.42 11.62 -20.54
C ASP A 462 28.12 10.12 -20.65
N ALA A 463 28.05 9.43 -19.52
CA ALA A 463 27.70 8.01 -19.45
C ALA A 463 26.28 7.68 -19.92
N LEU A 464 25.41 8.67 -20.12
CA LEU A 464 24.04 8.48 -20.60
C LEU A 464 23.93 8.58 -22.12
N SER A 465 25.05 8.75 -22.84
CA SER A 465 25.09 9.02 -24.28
C SER A 465 24.40 7.98 -25.15
N ASN A 466 24.20 6.75 -24.67
CA ASN A 466 23.59 5.69 -25.48
C ASN A 466 22.05 5.66 -25.40
N ILE A 467 21.44 6.48 -24.53
CA ILE A 467 19.98 6.58 -24.43
C ILE A 467 19.43 7.40 -25.60
N THR A 468 18.54 6.80 -26.40
CA THR A 468 18.01 7.43 -27.62
C THR A 468 16.60 8.02 -27.49
N SER A 469 15.85 7.55 -26.49
CA SER A 469 14.47 7.96 -26.25
C SER A 469 14.09 7.73 -24.80
N VAL A 470 13.23 8.59 -24.27
CA VAL A 470 12.58 8.46 -22.97
C VAL A 470 11.12 8.90 -23.09
N ASP A 471 10.31 8.54 -22.11
CA ASP A 471 9.01 9.13 -21.88
C ASP A 471 9.20 10.47 -21.16
N THR A 472 9.66 10.47 -19.91
CA THR A 472 9.94 11.70 -19.16
C THR A 472 11.43 11.89 -18.93
N LEU A 473 11.93 13.10 -19.20
CA LEU A 473 13.27 13.54 -18.80
C LEU A 473 13.18 14.53 -17.64
N ARG A 474 13.86 14.24 -16.53
CA ARG A 474 14.06 15.20 -15.44
C ARG A 474 15.52 15.26 -15.02
N VAL A 475 16.11 16.44 -15.13
CA VAL A 475 17.45 16.72 -14.62
C VAL A 475 17.36 17.94 -13.73
N GLY A 476 17.59 17.76 -12.43
CA GLY A 476 17.57 18.93 -11.57
C GLY A 476 18.13 18.82 -10.18
N ASP A 477 18.30 19.97 -9.54
CA ASP A 477 18.97 20.14 -8.26
C ASP A 477 20.39 19.53 -8.25
N ASN A 478 21.08 19.51 -9.40
CA ASN A 478 22.47 19.04 -9.51
C ASN A 478 23.40 20.24 -9.48
N GLU A 479 23.74 20.70 -8.26
CA GLU A 479 24.43 21.96 -8.00
C GLU A 479 25.74 22.15 -8.78
N ARG A 480 26.46 21.07 -9.11
CA ARG A 480 27.76 21.13 -9.82
C ARG A 480 27.73 20.70 -11.28
N LEU A 481 26.54 20.42 -11.83
CA LEU A 481 26.39 20.02 -13.22
C LEU A 481 26.55 21.24 -14.13
N THR A 482 27.49 21.18 -15.08
CA THR A 482 27.83 22.32 -15.96
C THR A 482 27.18 22.26 -17.34
N SER A 483 26.82 21.07 -17.80
CA SER A 483 26.12 20.87 -19.07
C SER A 483 25.28 19.59 -19.01
N LEU A 484 24.39 19.41 -19.99
CA LEU A 484 23.63 18.17 -20.19
C LEU A 484 24.35 17.19 -21.14
N ASP A 485 25.66 17.37 -21.36
CA ASP A 485 26.44 16.49 -22.23
C ASP A 485 26.30 15.04 -21.80
N GLY A 486 26.04 14.18 -22.79
CA GLY A 486 25.55 12.81 -22.59
C GLY A 486 24.07 12.62 -22.90
N LEU A 487 23.28 13.68 -23.09
CA LEU A 487 21.87 13.55 -23.52
C LEU A 487 21.65 13.76 -25.03
N HIS A 488 22.72 13.99 -25.80
CA HIS A 488 22.70 14.37 -27.21
C HIS A 488 22.08 13.35 -28.18
N ASN A 489 21.88 12.11 -27.77
CA ASN A 489 21.23 11.09 -28.61
C ASN A 489 19.73 10.95 -28.33
N ILE A 490 19.18 11.66 -27.34
CA ILE A 490 17.74 11.67 -27.07
C ILE A 490 17.03 12.46 -28.19
N THR A 491 16.28 11.75 -29.02
CA THR A 491 15.58 12.34 -30.18
C THR A 491 14.11 12.69 -29.89
N SER A 492 13.51 12.04 -28.89
CA SER A 492 12.13 12.28 -28.46
C SER A 492 11.95 12.04 -26.96
N ALA A 493 11.11 12.87 -26.35
CA ALA A 493 10.53 12.67 -25.02
C ALA A 493 9.01 12.57 -25.17
N SER A 494 8.41 11.38 -24.98
CA SER A 494 6.97 11.20 -25.20
C SER A 494 6.10 11.93 -24.14
N GLY A 495 6.69 12.21 -22.98
CA GLY A 495 6.10 12.89 -21.84
C GLY A 495 6.71 14.28 -21.61
N LYS A 496 7.18 14.53 -20.39
CA LYS A 496 7.66 15.86 -19.96
C LYS A 496 9.18 15.96 -20.00
N VAL A 497 9.68 17.13 -20.37
CA VAL A 497 11.08 17.53 -20.17
C VAL A 497 11.12 18.59 -19.08
N ARG A 498 11.85 18.32 -18.00
CA ARG A 498 12.09 19.28 -16.92
C ARG A 498 13.57 19.41 -16.60
N ILE A 499 14.10 20.62 -16.75
CA ILE A 499 15.48 20.94 -16.40
C ILE A 499 15.45 22.05 -15.37
N TYR A 500 15.90 21.78 -14.15
CA TYR A 500 15.77 22.77 -13.09
C TYR A 500 16.83 22.73 -11.99
N GLY A 501 17.14 23.85 -11.34
CA GLY A 501 18.04 23.86 -10.17
C GLY A 501 19.47 23.39 -10.48
N ASN A 502 19.93 23.49 -11.73
CA ASN A 502 21.31 23.17 -12.11
C ASN A 502 22.12 24.47 -12.13
N GLU A 503 22.51 24.94 -10.95
CA GLU A 503 23.04 26.30 -10.76
C GLU A 503 24.31 26.61 -11.55
N GLN A 504 25.12 25.61 -11.90
CA GLN A 504 26.37 25.78 -12.67
C GLN A 504 26.21 25.52 -14.17
N MET A 505 25.00 25.18 -14.64
CA MET A 505 24.74 24.85 -16.03
C MET A 505 24.48 26.12 -16.85
N ASP A 506 25.28 26.33 -17.90
CA ASP A 506 25.20 27.51 -18.77
C ASP A 506 24.68 27.21 -20.20
N THR A 507 24.48 25.93 -20.54
CA THR A 507 24.06 25.48 -21.87
C THR A 507 23.07 24.31 -21.83
N LEU A 508 22.17 24.27 -22.83
CA LEU A 508 21.28 23.14 -23.13
C LEU A 508 21.65 22.45 -24.45
N ASP A 509 22.83 22.71 -25.03
CA ASP A 509 23.21 22.26 -26.38
C ASP A 509 23.08 20.74 -26.60
N ALA A 510 23.25 19.95 -25.54
CA ALA A 510 23.06 18.51 -25.57
C ALA A 510 21.61 18.06 -25.80
N LEU A 511 20.63 18.97 -25.81
CA LEU A 511 19.25 18.67 -26.19
C LEU A 511 18.98 18.89 -27.69
N ASN A 512 19.98 19.25 -28.50
CA ASN A 512 19.81 19.58 -29.91
C ASN A 512 19.12 18.49 -30.77
N SER A 513 19.19 17.22 -30.38
CA SER A 513 18.55 16.12 -31.12
C SER A 513 17.06 15.99 -30.85
N ILE A 514 16.53 16.64 -29.80
CA ILE A 514 15.13 16.49 -29.41
C ILE A 514 14.23 17.26 -30.37
N THR A 515 13.30 16.55 -31.01
CA THR A 515 12.38 17.15 -32.00
C THR A 515 10.95 17.26 -31.49
N THR A 516 10.59 16.38 -30.55
CA THR A 516 9.23 16.24 -30.02
C THR A 516 9.26 16.10 -28.50
N ILE A 517 8.46 16.91 -27.83
CA ILE A 517 8.10 16.79 -26.42
C ILE A 517 6.60 16.52 -26.37
N GLY A 518 6.20 15.32 -25.98
CA GLY A 518 4.81 14.88 -26.13
C GLY A 518 3.84 15.43 -25.09
N PHE A 519 4.34 15.99 -23.98
CA PHE A 519 3.49 16.64 -22.98
C PHE A 519 3.93 18.05 -22.63
N GLY A 520 5.09 18.28 -22.01
CA GLY A 520 5.39 19.61 -21.46
C GLY A 520 6.87 19.90 -21.29
N LEU A 521 7.25 21.16 -21.44
CA LEU A 521 8.61 21.66 -21.28
C LEU A 521 8.67 22.65 -20.12
N SER A 522 9.56 22.39 -19.15
CA SER A 522 9.82 23.28 -18.03
C SER A 522 11.31 23.50 -17.88
N ILE A 523 11.75 24.75 -17.95
CA ILE A 523 13.14 25.17 -17.71
C ILE A 523 13.12 26.19 -16.58
N SER A 524 13.70 25.85 -15.42
CA SER A 524 13.63 26.76 -14.28
C SER A 524 14.79 26.73 -13.30
N ASN A 525 15.08 27.83 -12.60
CA ASN A 525 16.16 27.85 -11.60
C ASN A 525 17.53 27.40 -12.17
N ASN A 526 17.84 27.73 -13.43
CA ASN A 526 19.16 27.48 -14.04
C ASN A 526 19.89 28.83 -14.20
N ASN A 527 20.44 29.33 -13.09
CA ASN A 527 20.84 30.74 -12.95
C ASN A 527 21.96 31.21 -13.90
N LEU A 528 22.76 30.29 -14.45
CA LEU A 528 23.81 30.63 -15.43
C LEU A 528 23.37 30.52 -16.88
N LEU A 529 22.16 30.03 -17.15
CA LEU A 529 21.65 29.84 -18.50
C LEU A 529 21.35 31.20 -19.15
N THR A 530 22.04 31.51 -20.25
CA THR A 530 21.89 32.81 -20.94
C THR A 530 20.93 32.76 -22.13
N ASN A 531 20.67 31.58 -22.66
CA ASN A 531 19.78 31.32 -23.79
C ASN A 531 19.29 29.86 -23.77
N LEU A 532 18.33 29.52 -24.63
CA LEU A 532 17.79 28.15 -24.75
C LEU A 532 18.38 27.35 -25.93
N ASN A 533 19.60 27.66 -26.37
CA ASN A 533 20.26 26.92 -27.45
C ASN A 533 20.33 25.44 -27.11
N GLY A 534 20.04 24.61 -28.11
CA GLY A 534 19.77 23.19 -27.96
C GLY A 534 18.29 22.83 -28.12
N LEU A 535 17.35 23.78 -28.01
CA LEU A 535 15.93 23.51 -28.24
C LEU A 535 15.43 23.84 -29.66
N HIS A 536 16.31 24.33 -30.54
CA HIS A 536 15.97 24.77 -31.89
C HIS A 536 15.30 23.70 -32.78
N ASN A 537 15.44 22.41 -32.49
CA ASN A 537 14.80 21.36 -33.27
C ASN A 537 13.43 20.94 -32.73
N VAL A 538 13.01 21.48 -31.58
CA VAL A 538 11.69 21.20 -31.00
C VAL A 538 10.61 21.84 -31.85
N THR A 539 9.71 21.01 -32.39
CA THR A 539 8.59 21.45 -33.24
C THR A 539 7.23 21.34 -32.55
N SER A 540 7.14 20.57 -31.46
CA SER A 540 5.89 20.30 -30.75
C SER A 540 6.14 20.04 -29.26
N ILE A 541 5.26 20.62 -28.42
CA ILE A 541 5.17 20.41 -26.96
C ILE A 541 3.79 19.79 -26.62
N GLY A 542 3.28 18.90 -27.48
CA GLY A 542 2.04 18.13 -27.25
C GLY A 542 0.86 18.91 -26.63
N ASP A 543 0.16 18.25 -25.70
CA ASP A 543 -1.04 18.80 -25.05
C ASP A 543 -0.76 19.58 -23.75
N GLY A 544 0.49 19.67 -23.31
CA GLY A 544 0.85 20.35 -22.06
C GLY A 544 1.46 21.73 -22.29
N GLY A 545 2.14 22.23 -21.25
CA GLY A 545 2.56 23.62 -21.15
C GLY A 545 4.04 23.84 -21.42
N LEU A 546 4.37 25.10 -21.72
CA LEU A 546 5.71 25.65 -21.74
C LEU A 546 5.89 26.56 -20.53
N THR A 547 6.86 26.26 -19.68
CA THR A 547 7.19 27.05 -18.49
C THR A 547 8.67 27.41 -18.49
N ILE A 548 8.96 28.70 -18.40
CA ILE A 548 10.31 29.24 -18.33
C ILE A 548 10.35 30.22 -17.17
N ASN A 549 10.97 29.84 -16.05
CA ASN A 549 10.95 30.69 -14.87
C ASN A 549 12.19 30.63 -14.01
N ASP A 550 12.48 31.73 -13.31
CA ASP A 550 13.60 31.81 -12.36
C ASP A 550 14.94 31.49 -13.07
N ASN A 551 15.16 32.01 -14.29
CA ASN A 551 16.45 31.89 -14.99
C ASN A 551 17.07 33.29 -15.10
N ASP A 552 17.69 33.75 -14.01
CA ASP A 552 18.08 35.15 -13.82
C ASP A 552 18.94 35.74 -14.95
N LEU A 553 19.84 34.94 -15.53
CA LEU A 553 20.73 35.38 -16.62
C LEU A 553 20.18 35.14 -18.03
N LEU A 554 18.96 34.64 -18.18
CA LEU A 554 18.36 34.32 -19.48
C LEU A 554 18.05 35.59 -20.26
N THR A 555 18.67 35.72 -21.43
CA THR A 555 18.54 36.91 -22.31
C THR A 555 17.78 36.64 -23.60
N SER A 556 17.65 35.38 -24.01
CA SER A 556 17.04 35.00 -25.29
C SER A 556 16.36 33.63 -25.22
N ILE A 557 15.20 33.53 -25.88
CA ILE A 557 14.44 32.29 -26.06
C ILE A 557 14.24 31.93 -27.55
N ASP A 558 15.02 32.54 -28.45
CA ASP A 558 14.91 32.43 -29.91
C ASP A 558 14.90 30.98 -30.42
N SER A 559 15.54 30.08 -29.68
CA SER A 559 15.55 28.64 -29.96
C SER A 559 14.17 27.99 -29.95
N LEU A 560 13.13 28.66 -29.49
CA LEU A 560 11.75 28.15 -29.49
C LEU A 560 10.99 28.41 -30.80
N SER A 561 11.63 29.05 -31.79
CA SER A 561 10.97 29.54 -33.01
C SER A 561 10.24 28.47 -33.82
N ASN A 562 10.55 27.19 -33.65
CA ASN A 562 9.91 26.11 -34.41
C ASN A 562 8.61 25.58 -33.77
N ILE A 563 8.24 26.07 -32.58
CA ILE A 563 7.00 25.69 -31.90
C ILE A 563 5.83 26.49 -32.45
N THR A 564 4.76 25.80 -32.86
CA THR A 564 3.59 26.44 -33.51
C THR A 564 2.33 26.48 -32.66
N SER A 565 2.26 25.67 -31.60
CA SER A 565 1.11 25.59 -30.70
C SER A 565 1.52 25.08 -29.32
N ILE A 566 0.82 25.55 -28.28
CA ILE A 566 0.95 25.07 -26.91
C ILE A 566 -0.42 24.56 -26.45
N GLY A 567 -0.51 23.27 -26.13
CA GLY A 567 -1.79 22.63 -25.79
C GLY A 567 -2.38 23.07 -24.45
N PHE A 568 -1.54 23.48 -23.49
CA PHE A 568 -1.97 23.99 -22.19
C PHE A 568 -1.54 25.46 -22.00
N GLY A 569 -0.69 25.75 -21.02
CA GLY A 569 -0.28 27.12 -20.67
C GLY A 569 1.11 27.48 -21.14
N LEU A 570 1.30 28.74 -21.52
CA LEU A 570 2.59 29.41 -21.69
C LEU A 570 2.83 30.29 -20.47
N ASN A 571 3.85 29.98 -19.68
CA ASN A 571 4.21 30.74 -18.49
C ASN A 571 5.69 31.18 -18.54
N ILE A 572 5.93 32.49 -18.55
CA ILE A 572 7.27 33.10 -18.56
C ILE A 572 7.38 34.07 -17.40
N THR A 573 8.09 33.68 -16.34
CA THR A 573 8.15 34.49 -15.11
C THR A 573 9.51 34.55 -14.46
N ASN A 574 9.89 35.66 -13.82
CA ASN A 574 11.16 35.78 -13.11
C ASN A 574 12.38 35.47 -14.04
N ASN A 575 12.40 36.02 -15.25
CA ASN A 575 13.57 35.97 -16.13
C ASN A 575 14.08 37.41 -16.29
N ASP A 576 14.85 37.86 -15.30
CA ASP A 576 15.12 39.29 -15.08
C ASP A 576 15.82 39.99 -16.25
N LEU A 577 16.70 39.30 -16.98
CA LEU A 577 17.44 39.84 -18.12
C LEU A 577 16.76 39.63 -19.48
N LEU A 578 15.59 39.00 -19.53
CA LEU A 578 14.87 38.76 -20.78
C LEU A 578 14.24 40.06 -21.29
N THR A 579 14.66 40.53 -22.47
CA THR A 579 14.23 41.84 -23.00
C THR A 579 13.08 41.77 -23.99
N ASN A 580 12.90 40.63 -24.66
CA ASN A 580 11.84 40.35 -25.60
C ASN A 580 11.42 38.87 -25.54
N LEU A 581 10.38 38.51 -26.30
CA LEU A 581 9.91 37.13 -26.44
C LEU A 581 10.20 36.55 -27.83
N ASP A 582 11.25 37.03 -28.50
CA ASP A 582 11.66 36.51 -29.81
C ASP A 582 11.94 34.99 -29.68
N GLY A 583 11.52 34.21 -30.66
CA GLY A 583 11.38 32.76 -30.59
C GLY A 583 9.95 32.26 -30.40
N LEU A 584 8.97 33.11 -30.10
CA LEU A 584 7.56 32.72 -29.97
C LEU A 584 6.70 33.12 -31.18
N GLU A 585 7.31 33.59 -32.27
CA GLU A 585 6.64 34.20 -33.43
C GLU A 585 5.73 33.25 -34.19
N ASN A 586 5.93 31.94 -34.05
CA ASN A 586 5.16 30.94 -34.78
C ASN A 586 4.01 30.35 -33.94
N ILE A 587 3.85 30.75 -32.68
CA ILE A 587 2.79 30.24 -31.81
C ILE A 587 1.44 30.84 -32.21
N THR A 588 0.54 29.99 -32.67
CA THR A 588 -0.80 30.42 -33.12
C THR A 588 -1.89 30.17 -32.08
N THR A 589 -1.71 29.20 -31.19
CA THR A 589 -2.73 28.82 -30.20
C THR A 589 -2.09 28.48 -28.85
N ILE A 590 -2.77 28.92 -27.78
CA ILE A 590 -2.45 28.58 -26.38
C ILE A 590 -3.73 28.02 -25.76
N GLY A 591 -3.74 26.73 -25.42
CA GLY A 591 -4.97 26.03 -25.06
C GLY A 591 -5.54 26.37 -23.68
N TRP A 592 -4.76 26.98 -22.78
CA TRP A 592 -5.21 27.34 -21.43
C TRP A 592 -4.84 28.78 -21.05
N GLU A 593 -3.61 29.04 -20.58
CA GLU A 593 -3.22 30.34 -20.01
C GLU A 593 -1.99 30.90 -20.71
N LEU A 594 -2.00 32.21 -20.97
CA LEU A 594 -0.81 33.00 -21.27
C LEU A 594 -0.48 33.84 -20.04
N GLY A 595 0.57 33.45 -19.31
CA GLY A 595 1.08 34.15 -18.14
C GLY A 595 2.47 34.71 -18.39
N VAL A 596 2.64 36.02 -18.27
CA VAL A 596 3.95 36.69 -18.34
C VAL A 596 4.09 37.64 -17.16
N ALA A 597 4.95 37.32 -16.20
CA ALA A 597 5.06 38.16 -15.01
C ALA A 597 6.44 38.24 -14.39
N ASN A 598 6.75 39.35 -13.71
CA ASN A 598 8.04 39.55 -13.04
C ASN A 598 9.25 39.38 -13.98
N ASN A 599 9.18 39.87 -15.21
CA ASN A 599 10.35 39.90 -16.11
C ASN A 599 10.87 41.34 -16.16
N SER A 600 11.88 41.64 -15.34
CA SER A 600 12.25 43.02 -15.00
C SER A 600 12.68 43.89 -16.20
N GLN A 601 13.29 43.31 -17.22
CA GLN A 601 13.77 44.01 -18.42
C GLN A 601 12.91 43.78 -19.66
N LEU A 602 11.81 43.02 -19.55
CA LEU A 602 10.96 42.71 -20.68
C LEU A 602 10.28 43.98 -21.19
N SER A 603 10.51 44.32 -22.45
CA SER A 603 9.98 45.54 -23.07
C SER A 603 9.26 45.30 -24.40
N ASP A 604 9.49 44.15 -25.03
CA ASP A 604 8.90 43.78 -26.31
C ASP A 604 8.23 42.40 -26.25
N ILE A 605 6.96 42.35 -26.66
CA ILE A 605 6.15 41.13 -26.74
C ILE A 605 5.61 40.90 -28.15
N SER A 606 6.15 41.60 -29.16
CA SER A 606 5.66 41.57 -30.53
C SER A 606 5.75 40.19 -31.18
N ALA A 607 6.60 39.30 -30.66
CA ALA A 607 6.63 37.90 -31.03
C ALA A 607 5.29 37.18 -30.80
N LEU A 608 4.46 37.62 -29.85
CA LEU A 608 3.15 37.01 -29.60
C LEU A 608 2.06 37.47 -30.59
N ASN A 609 2.36 38.34 -31.55
CA ASN A 609 1.38 38.86 -32.52
C ASN A 609 0.77 37.79 -33.44
N SER A 610 1.30 36.57 -33.48
CA SER A 610 0.77 35.43 -34.23
C SER A 610 -0.28 34.62 -33.46
N VAL A 611 -0.47 34.87 -32.16
CA VAL A 611 -1.46 34.14 -31.34
C VAL A 611 -2.88 34.51 -31.77
N HIS A 612 -3.70 33.51 -32.09
CA HIS A 612 -5.09 33.68 -32.53
C HIS A 612 -6.10 33.39 -31.41
N SER A 613 -5.81 32.43 -30.53
CA SER A 613 -6.69 32.02 -29.44
C SER A 613 -5.93 31.73 -28.15
N ILE A 614 -6.59 32.08 -27.04
CA ILE A 614 -6.23 31.66 -25.69
C ILE A 614 -7.44 31.00 -25.05
N GLY A 615 -7.30 29.73 -24.68
CA GLY A 615 -8.42 28.91 -24.21
C GLY A 615 -8.98 29.28 -22.84
N ARG A 616 -8.29 30.14 -22.07
CA ARG A 616 -8.76 30.58 -20.75
C ARG A 616 -8.26 31.98 -20.38
N ASP A 617 -7.09 32.07 -19.76
CA ASP A 617 -6.65 33.24 -18.99
C ASP A 617 -5.50 33.97 -19.71
N PHE A 618 -5.57 35.30 -19.79
CA PHE A 618 -4.52 36.18 -20.31
C PHE A 618 -4.01 37.06 -19.17
N SER A 619 -2.75 36.94 -18.81
CA SER A 619 -2.19 37.59 -17.63
C SER A 619 -0.80 38.17 -17.91
N PHE A 620 -0.69 39.50 -17.77
CA PHE A 620 0.59 40.22 -17.77
C PHE A 620 0.70 41.07 -16.52
N GLN A 621 1.63 40.71 -15.62
CA GLN A 621 1.73 41.35 -14.30
C GLN A 621 3.19 41.65 -13.92
N PHE A 622 3.46 42.77 -13.26
CA PHE A 622 4.80 43.06 -12.70
C PHE A 622 5.94 43.06 -13.75
N ASN A 623 5.71 43.58 -14.96
CA ASN A 623 6.76 43.75 -15.97
C ASN A 623 7.06 45.26 -16.14
N PRO A 624 7.99 45.84 -15.36
CA PRO A 624 8.15 47.30 -15.21
C PRO A 624 8.68 48.02 -16.45
N GLU A 625 9.24 47.30 -17.43
CA GLU A 625 9.68 47.87 -18.71
C GLU A 625 8.70 47.64 -19.87
N LEU A 626 7.67 46.82 -19.66
CA LEU A 626 6.68 46.47 -20.68
C LEU A 626 5.51 47.45 -20.66
N CYS A 627 5.29 48.14 -21.76
CA CYS A 627 4.21 49.11 -21.86
C CYS A 627 2.81 48.47 -21.83
N THR A 628 1.94 48.96 -20.94
CA THR A 628 0.55 48.51 -20.80
C THR A 628 -0.22 48.57 -22.13
N ASN A 629 -0.04 49.64 -22.92
CA ASN A 629 -0.72 49.78 -24.22
C ASN A 629 -0.29 48.72 -25.25
N HIS A 630 0.95 48.19 -25.18
CA HIS A 630 1.38 47.09 -26.07
C HIS A 630 0.65 45.79 -25.73
N ILE A 631 0.41 45.54 -24.44
CA ILE A 631 -0.33 44.39 -23.93
C ILE A 631 -1.81 44.49 -24.34
N GLU A 632 -2.42 45.66 -24.18
CA GLU A 632 -3.81 45.92 -24.60
C GLU A 632 -3.99 45.71 -26.10
N VAL A 633 -3.06 46.21 -26.94
CA VAL A 633 -3.10 46.00 -28.40
C VAL A 633 -3.01 44.52 -28.76
N LEU A 634 -2.15 43.75 -28.07
CA LEU A 634 -2.08 42.30 -28.25
C LEU A 634 -3.40 41.62 -27.86
N SER A 635 -3.97 41.99 -26.72
CA SER A 635 -5.26 41.48 -26.26
C SER A 635 -6.37 41.73 -27.29
N ASP A 636 -6.52 42.98 -27.75
CA ASP A 636 -7.49 43.37 -28.77
C ASP A 636 -7.28 42.60 -30.09
N LEU A 637 -6.02 42.37 -30.47
CA LEU A 637 -5.67 41.61 -31.67
C LEU A 637 -6.11 40.15 -31.57
N ILE A 638 -5.95 39.52 -30.41
CA ILE A 638 -6.39 38.14 -30.15
C ILE A 638 -7.92 38.08 -30.07
N GLU A 639 -8.56 39.04 -29.41
CA GLU A 639 -10.03 39.15 -29.35
C GLU A 639 -10.69 39.32 -30.73
N GLN A 640 -10.02 40.03 -31.67
CA GLN A 640 -10.49 40.16 -33.05
C GLN A 640 -10.34 38.89 -33.90
N ARG A 641 -9.59 37.89 -33.41
CA ARG A 641 -9.37 36.60 -34.08
C ARG A 641 -10.29 35.53 -33.48
N ASP A 642 -9.74 34.58 -32.74
CA ASP A 642 -10.48 33.46 -32.16
C ASP A 642 -10.80 33.68 -30.66
N GLY A 643 -10.23 34.72 -30.05
CA GLY A 643 -10.63 35.22 -28.74
C GLY A 643 -9.87 34.68 -27.53
N ILE A 644 -10.06 35.38 -26.41
CA ILE A 644 -9.64 34.99 -25.06
C ILE A 644 -10.90 34.51 -24.33
N SER A 645 -10.87 33.28 -23.83
CA SER A 645 -12.12 32.61 -23.42
C SER A 645 -12.64 33.02 -22.04
N ARG A 646 -11.83 33.68 -21.20
CA ARG A 646 -12.23 33.97 -19.82
C ARG A 646 -11.73 35.31 -19.26
N ASP A 647 -10.58 35.32 -18.56
CA ASP A 647 -10.17 36.45 -17.72
C ASP A 647 -8.93 37.14 -18.31
N ILE A 648 -8.96 38.47 -18.37
CA ILE A 648 -7.83 39.35 -18.76
C ILE A 648 -7.34 40.08 -17.51
N THR A 649 -6.07 39.88 -17.16
CA THR A 649 -5.41 40.53 -16.03
C THR A 649 -4.17 41.28 -16.50
N ILE A 650 -4.21 42.61 -16.43
CA ILE A 650 -3.07 43.48 -16.77
C ILE A 650 -2.86 44.42 -15.58
N SER A 651 -1.75 44.26 -14.85
CA SER A 651 -1.44 45.11 -13.69
C SER A 651 0.05 45.29 -13.48
N ASP A 652 0.45 46.36 -12.81
CA ASP A 652 1.84 46.57 -12.37
C ASP A 652 2.88 46.52 -13.52
N ASN A 653 2.47 46.92 -14.73
CA ASN A 653 3.32 47.11 -15.90
C ASN A 653 3.60 48.61 -16.13
N LYS A 654 4.40 48.94 -17.14
CA LYS A 654 4.79 50.34 -17.42
C LYS A 654 3.64 51.14 -18.02
N ASP A 655 3.29 52.25 -17.37
CA ASP A 655 2.38 53.25 -17.96
C ASP A 655 3.09 53.99 -19.11
N CYS A 656 2.60 53.80 -20.34
CA CYS A 656 3.13 54.44 -21.54
C CYS A 656 2.07 55.39 -22.15
N ILE A 657 2.51 56.54 -22.67
CA ILE A 657 1.67 57.62 -23.21
C ILE A 657 1.38 57.43 -24.70
#